data_AF-A0A142WS47-F1
#
_entry.id   AF-A0A142WS47-F1
#
_cell.length_a   1.000
_cell.length_b   1.000
_cell.length_c   1.000
_cell.angle_alpha   90.00
_cell.angle_beta   90.00
_cell.angle_gamma   90.00
#
_symmetry.space_group_name_H-M   'P 1'
#
loop_
_entity.id
_entity.type
_entity.pdbx_description
1 polymer ?
#
loop_
_entity_poly.entity_id
_entity_poly.type
_entity_poly.pdbx_seq_one_letter_code
_entity_poly.pdbx_strand_id
1 'polypeptide(L)'
;MRSRRRAVAVCAVLVLFLLAGRSATADETPASSAKRTANSIFEKADTNKDDRLTLEEYLAIDRNKPEVLQRDFRLFDLDGNGALSLDEFRTIPGRVPETERLAVPDPVDAILDQAVAALDETWGGWDKQPNRLVQSGLFVVRLFQSLDPEGGIPATQSEIQLADPDRDGQTTREEARRFLEIHLGMRAPTGELLRRPPNRVVNFAVFLGVDGDKDNRLSREEFLGTSYLKDKGADFEKADGNRDGFLSIDEFASLPGTGLIDPVRRFLQIDTNFDGFLDAAEFETGAYTWQTMLTKPTLPAFDADGDGRLSLPEYLFTMQANPVLGWHSEIRDTNRDQALSFKEFTFGRGQFALLRRTYFFHLDRNSDNRLDLEEFPFKVRESHTLFKLGADGTGWAKLYQQADTPACGSPAVSPDGKWVAFDGYGKDGLSTSHVYAISINGTGRRDLGEGLMPTWSADGKQLACSRYGEANGVWIISADGTPVKKVSRGWGAQWSPDGKKIAYTINEAIMVYDVEKDESSSIIEAGDNPYSSVYWNMGWSPDSTRLIFKGVKSNGESGIASVSAAGDKPDLKVHFTTKNTFENDMAWSPDGTRVVFGMKAPEDQYVALYEFNPQINEPPTRVKGQDLTVGPLCDVCWTPDGKTMVITCRGK
;
A
#
# COMPACT_ATOMS: atom_id res chain seq x y z
N MET A 1 31.40 -35.98 -20.05
CA MET A 1 30.21 -36.34 -20.85
C MET A 1 28.95 -35.91 -20.10
N ARG A 2 28.16 -35.02 -20.72
CA ARG A 2 26.75 -34.59 -20.45
C ARG A 2 26.33 -34.26 -19.00
N SER A 3 25.69 -33.15 -18.67
CA SER A 3 25.47 -31.82 -19.25
C SER A 3 24.74 -31.01 -18.17
N ARG A 4 25.44 -30.06 -17.54
CA ARG A 4 24.85 -28.93 -16.80
C ARG A 4 24.86 -27.71 -17.73
N ARG A 5 23.91 -26.79 -17.53
CA ARG A 5 23.71 -25.43 -18.11
C ARG A 5 22.56 -25.31 -19.12
N ARG A 6 21.48 -24.65 -18.67
CA ARG A 6 20.58 -23.82 -19.49
C ARG A 6 20.07 -22.67 -18.61
N ALA A 7 20.47 -21.46 -18.95
CA ALA A 7 19.78 -20.17 -18.77
C ALA A 7 20.80 -19.02 -18.95
N VAL A 8 21.25 -18.83 -20.18
CA VAL A 8 21.91 -17.61 -20.67
C VAL A 8 21.33 -17.38 -22.08
N ALA A 9 21.01 -16.12 -22.37
CA ALA A 9 20.66 -15.51 -23.66
C ALA A 9 19.17 -15.39 -24.03
N VAL A 10 18.67 -14.15 -23.96
CA VAL A 10 17.99 -13.42 -25.04
C VAL A 10 18.53 -11.98 -25.00
N CYS A 11 19.66 -11.68 -25.67
CA CYS A 11 19.80 -10.79 -26.86
C CYS A 11 18.87 -9.55 -26.83
N ALA A 12 19.36 -8.34 -26.54
CA ALA A 12 20.20 -7.48 -27.39
C ALA A 12 19.53 -7.09 -28.73
N VAL A 13 18.66 -6.07 -28.69
CA VAL A 13 18.33 -5.18 -29.83
C VAL A 13 18.06 -3.78 -29.28
N LEU A 14 19.04 -2.88 -29.44
CA LEU A 14 18.83 -1.45 -29.72
C LEU A 14 20.18 -0.88 -30.18
N VAL A 15 20.28 -0.81 -31.49
CA VAL A 15 21.45 -0.48 -32.31
C VAL A 15 21.48 1.03 -32.56
N LEU A 16 22.69 1.59 -32.47
CA LEU A 16 23.24 2.74 -33.19
C LEU A 16 22.28 3.87 -33.61
N PHE A 17 22.48 5.06 -33.04
CA PHE A 17 22.64 6.31 -33.80
C PHE A 17 23.33 7.39 -32.94
N LEU A 18 24.60 7.19 -32.60
CA LEU A 18 25.48 8.24 -32.08
C LEU A 18 26.91 7.92 -32.51
N LEU A 19 27.37 8.59 -33.58
CA LEU A 19 28.75 9.04 -33.85
C LEU A 19 29.02 9.11 -35.37
N ALA A 20 28.84 10.31 -35.93
CA ALA A 20 29.63 10.79 -37.07
C ALA A 20 29.64 12.32 -37.03
N GLY A 21 30.80 12.93 -36.74
CA GLY A 21 30.96 14.39 -36.78
C GLY A 21 32.17 14.92 -36.04
N ARG A 22 33.36 14.71 -36.63
CA ARG A 22 34.69 15.24 -36.35
C ARG A 22 34.83 16.55 -35.53
N SER A 23 35.93 16.56 -34.76
CA SER A 23 36.61 17.73 -34.21
C SER A 23 36.90 18.81 -35.26
N ALA A 24 36.56 20.06 -34.95
CA ALA A 24 37.16 21.25 -35.53
C ALA A 24 37.53 22.22 -34.41
N THR A 25 38.74 22.74 -34.51
CA THR A 25 39.44 23.64 -33.59
C THR A 25 38.74 24.97 -33.41
N ALA A 26 38.96 25.58 -32.24
CA ALA A 26 38.62 26.97 -31.96
C ALA A 26 39.32 27.93 -32.93
N ASP A 27 38.56 28.72 -33.66
CA ASP A 27 38.70 30.18 -33.73
C ASP A 27 37.51 30.80 -34.48
N GLU A 28 37.19 32.04 -34.12
CA GLU A 28 36.19 32.96 -34.69
C GLU A 28 34.73 32.91 -34.15
N THR A 29 34.38 34.00 -33.44
CA THR A 29 33.01 34.53 -33.32
C THR A 29 33.05 36.03 -33.67
N PRO A 30 31.95 36.68 -34.10
CA PRO A 30 30.69 36.12 -34.65
C PRO A 30 30.16 36.87 -35.89
N ALA A 31 29.39 36.17 -36.73
CA ALA A 31 28.33 36.78 -37.55
C ALA A 31 26.98 36.38 -36.94
N SER A 32 26.11 37.37 -36.69
CA SER A 32 24.83 37.20 -36.00
C SER A 32 23.88 36.24 -36.73
N SER A 33 23.65 35.05 -36.18
CA SER A 33 22.43 34.29 -36.48
C SER A 33 21.31 34.87 -35.61
N ALA A 34 20.35 35.55 -36.22
CA ALA A 34 19.14 35.96 -35.51
C ALA A 34 18.46 34.71 -34.95
N LYS A 35 18.30 34.61 -33.62
CA LYS A 35 17.46 33.58 -32.99
C LYS A 35 16.05 33.72 -33.58
N ARG A 36 15.55 32.67 -34.25
CA ARG A 36 14.16 32.63 -34.72
C ARG A 36 13.23 32.63 -33.49
N THR A 37 12.41 33.67 -33.36
CA THR A 37 11.35 33.78 -32.35
C THR A 37 10.07 33.13 -32.88
N ALA A 38 9.12 32.79 -32.00
CA ALA A 38 7.82 32.26 -32.39
C ALA A 38 7.11 33.19 -33.39
N ASN A 39 7.09 34.49 -33.09
CA ASN A 39 6.51 35.51 -33.97
C ASN A 39 7.16 35.50 -35.36
N SER A 40 8.49 35.41 -35.44
CA SER A 40 9.18 35.38 -36.75
C SER A 40 8.86 34.14 -37.58
N ILE A 41 8.52 33.02 -36.94
CA ILE A 41 8.12 31.79 -37.63
C ILE A 41 6.66 31.92 -38.10
N PHE A 42 5.79 32.46 -37.23
CA PHE A 42 4.38 32.70 -37.51
C PHE A 42 4.19 33.70 -38.65
N GLU A 43 4.77 34.91 -38.55
CA GLU A 43 4.69 35.97 -39.57
C GLU A 43 5.26 35.53 -40.94
N LYS A 44 6.17 34.56 -40.93
CA LYS A 44 6.71 34.00 -42.18
C LYS A 44 5.75 32.99 -42.82
N ALA A 45 4.98 32.28 -42.00
CA ALA A 45 3.99 31.32 -42.44
C ALA A 45 2.68 32.01 -42.88
N ASP A 46 2.33 33.13 -42.24
CA ASP A 46 1.18 33.97 -42.58
C ASP A 46 1.48 34.74 -43.87
N THR A 47 0.99 34.19 -44.99
CA THR A 47 1.29 34.73 -46.32
C THR A 47 0.38 35.88 -46.69
N ASN A 48 -0.85 35.87 -46.17
CA ASN A 48 -1.88 36.85 -46.48
C ASN A 48 -1.87 38.06 -45.50
N LYS A 49 -1.16 37.93 -44.38
CA LYS A 49 -0.99 38.92 -43.30
C LYS A 49 -2.29 39.26 -42.56
N ASP A 50 -3.12 38.25 -42.30
CA ASP A 50 -4.37 38.37 -41.54
C ASP A 50 -4.24 38.00 -40.05
N ASP A 51 -3.00 37.80 -39.58
CA ASP A 51 -2.64 37.39 -38.21
C ASP A 51 -3.18 36.01 -37.80
N ARG A 52 -3.47 35.15 -38.80
CA ARG A 52 -3.89 33.75 -38.61
C ARG A 52 -3.15 32.84 -39.57
N LEU A 53 -3.02 31.57 -39.20
CA LEU A 53 -2.52 30.54 -40.11
C LEU A 53 -3.66 29.62 -40.50
N THR A 54 -4.05 29.66 -41.76
CA THR A 54 -4.89 28.62 -42.35
C THR A 54 -4.15 27.28 -42.41
N LEU A 55 -4.87 26.16 -42.58
CA LEU A 55 -4.23 24.85 -42.75
C LEU A 55 -3.26 24.84 -43.94
N GLU A 56 -3.59 25.53 -45.03
CA GLU A 56 -2.72 25.62 -46.21
C GLU A 56 -1.40 26.33 -45.89
N GLU A 57 -1.46 27.47 -45.20
CA GLU A 57 -0.30 28.24 -44.77
C GLU A 57 0.56 27.46 -43.78
N TYR A 58 -0.07 26.79 -42.82
CA TYR A 58 0.63 25.97 -41.84
C TYR A 58 1.35 24.77 -42.50
N LEU A 59 0.71 24.10 -43.46
CA LEU A 59 1.33 23.00 -44.21
C LEU A 59 2.51 23.46 -45.08
N ALA A 60 2.52 24.72 -45.50
CA ALA A 60 3.62 25.28 -46.27
C ALA A 60 4.92 25.45 -45.44
N ILE A 61 4.85 25.38 -44.10
CA ILE A 61 6.01 25.54 -43.19
C ILE A 61 7.03 24.40 -43.37
N ASP A 62 6.58 23.15 -43.51
CA ASP A 62 7.45 21.99 -43.74
C ASP A 62 6.76 20.93 -44.62
N ARG A 63 7.10 20.93 -45.91
CA ARG A 63 6.48 20.05 -46.91
C ARG A 63 6.88 18.58 -46.78
N ASN A 64 7.81 18.22 -45.90
CA ASN A 64 8.32 16.84 -45.82
C ASN A 64 7.51 15.93 -44.89
N LYS A 65 6.59 16.47 -44.08
CA LYS A 65 5.76 15.71 -43.12
C LYS A 65 4.35 16.28 -42.99
N PRO A 66 3.53 16.23 -44.06
CA PRO A 66 2.21 16.84 -44.07
C PRO A 66 1.24 16.21 -43.05
N GLU A 67 1.33 14.90 -42.78
CA GLU A 67 0.45 14.19 -41.84
C GLU A 67 0.64 14.69 -40.40
N VAL A 68 1.91 14.88 -39.98
CA VAL A 68 2.25 15.43 -38.66
C VAL A 68 1.74 16.86 -38.50
N LEU A 69 1.89 17.67 -39.56
CA LEU A 69 1.39 19.05 -39.54
C LEU A 69 -0.15 19.09 -39.51
N GLN A 70 -0.83 18.22 -40.26
CA GLN A 70 -2.30 18.15 -40.20
C GLN A 70 -2.78 17.78 -38.80
N ARG A 71 -2.13 16.80 -38.15
CA ARG A 71 -2.41 16.46 -36.76
C ARG A 71 -2.17 17.64 -35.83
N ASP A 72 -0.98 18.24 -35.87
CA ASP A 72 -0.63 19.37 -35.00
C ASP A 72 -1.66 20.52 -35.18
N PHE A 73 -2.03 20.84 -36.43
CA PHE A 73 -3.04 21.85 -36.70
C PHE A 73 -4.37 21.54 -36.03
N ARG A 74 -4.90 20.30 -36.18
CA ARG A 74 -6.16 19.90 -35.56
C ARG A 74 -6.12 19.93 -34.03
N LEU A 75 -4.99 19.53 -33.43
CA LEU A 75 -4.86 19.44 -31.97
C LEU A 75 -4.72 20.80 -31.27
N PHE A 76 -4.15 21.78 -31.97
CA PHE A 76 -3.80 23.08 -31.38
C PHE A 76 -4.64 24.25 -31.95
N ASP A 77 -5.61 23.98 -32.82
CA ASP A 77 -6.76 24.84 -33.08
C ASP A 77 -7.74 24.70 -31.91
N LEU A 78 -7.46 25.42 -30.83
CA LEU A 78 -8.09 25.23 -29.51
C LEU A 78 -9.51 25.78 -29.47
N ASP A 79 -9.81 26.80 -30.29
CA ASP A 79 -11.16 27.33 -30.44
C ASP A 79 -11.95 26.68 -31.59
N GLY A 80 -11.30 25.84 -32.40
CA GLY A 80 -11.91 25.07 -33.49
C GLY A 80 -12.37 25.93 -34.65
N ASN A 81 -11.80 27.13 -34.83
CA ASN A 81 -12.22 28.07 -35.86
C ASN A 81 -11.66 27.75 -37.26
N GLY A 82 -10.77 26.76 -37.37
CA GLY A 82 -10.14 26.33 -38.61
C GLY A 82 -8.90 27.14 -39.00
N ALA A 83 -8.33 27.93 -38.09
CA ALA A 83 -7.11 28.70 -38.26
C ALA A 83 -6.36 28.90 -36.93
N LEU A 84 -5.03 28.78 -36.95
CA LEU A 84 -4.22 28.98 -35.75
C LEU A 84 -3.95 30.47 -35.54
N SER A 85 -4.36 30.99 -34.38
CA SER A 85 -3.84 32.25 -33.84
C SER A 85 -2.36 32.13 -33.43
N LEU A 86 -1.69 33.25 -33.18
CA LEU A 86 -0.31 33.25 -32.70
C LEU A 86 -0.18 32.51 -31.35
N ASP A 87 -1.15 32.66 -30.44
CA ASP A 87 -1.10 32.01 -29.14
C ASP A 87 -1.29 30.49 -29.26
N GLU A 88 -2.21 30.03 -30.09
CA GLU A 88 -2.39 28.61 -30.44
C GLU A 88 -1.14 28.01 -31.07
N PHE A 89 -0.57 28.69 -32.06
CA PHE A 89 0.70 28.28 -32.67
C PHE A 89 1.84 28.15 -31.64
N ARG A 90 1.84 29.01 -30.61
CA ARG A 90 2.82 28.97 -29.52
C ARG A 90 2.61 27.82 -28.55
N THR A 91 1.50 27.09 -28.60
CA THR A 91 1.32 25.88 -27.77
C THR A 91 2.00 24.63 -28.35
N ILE A 92 2.31 24.64 -29.66
CA ILE A 92 2.76 23.46 -30.41
C ILE A 92 4.22 23.06 -30.04
N PRO A 93 4.44 21.88 -29.44
CA PRO A 93 5.78 21.40 -29.08
C PRO A 93 6.73 21.34 -30.28
N GLY A 94 7.94 21.89 -30.13
CA GLY A 94 8.99 21.81 -31.16
C GLY A 94 8.79 22.73 -32.37
N ARG A 95 7.71 23.51 -32.44
CA ARG A 95 7.50 24.56 -33.46
C ARG A 95 8.01 25.92 -33.03
N VAL A 96 7.95 26.19 -31.73
CA VAL A 96 8.44 27.44 -31.13
C VAL A 96 9.59 27.18 -30.17
N PRO A 97 10.47 28.17 -29.92
CA PRO A 97 11.45 28.08 -28.84
C PRO A 97 10.77 27.70 -27.52
N GLU A 98 11.36 26.76 -26.75
CA GLU A 98 10.77 26.27 -25.49
C GLU A 98 10.50 27.40 -24.47
N THR A 99 11.27 28.48 -24.52
CA THR A 99 11.10 29.67 -23.67
C THR A 99 9.89 30.52 -24.05
N GLU A 100 9.33 30.33 -25.24
CA GLU A 100 8.20 31.08 -25.79
C GLU A 100 6.93 30.22 -25.91
N ARG A 101 7.01 28.93 -25.53
CA ARG A 101 5.90 27.98 -25.63
C ARG A 101 4.83 28.26 -24.58
N LEU A 102 3.59 28.36 -25.03
CA LEU A 102 2.40 28.53 -24.19
C LEU A 102 1.79 27.17 -23.79
N ALA A 103 0.98 27.21 -22.72
CA ALA A 103 0.23 26.06 -22.22
C ALA A 103 -0.98 25.76 -23.11
N VAL A 104 -1.33 24.49 -23.27
CA VAL A 104 -2.71 24.10 -23.62
C VAL A 104 -3.57 24.08 -22.35
N PRO A 105 -4.90 24.19 -22.46
CA PRO A 105 -5.81 24.03 -21.32
C PRO A 105 -5.53 22.73 -20.57
N ASP A 106 -5.37 22.82 -19.26
CA ASP A 106 -5.08 21.67 -18.41
C ASP A 106 -6.36 21.19 -17.70
N PRO A 107 -6.77 19.91 -17.87
CA PRO A 107 -7.98 19.40 -17.24
C PRO A 107 -8.02 19.53 -15.72
N VAL A 108 -6.86 19.56 -15.05
CA VAL A 108 -6.80 19.68 -13.58
C VAL A 108 -7.25 21.05 -13.10
N ASP A 109 -7.08 22.11 -13.92
CA ASP A 109 -7.54 23.45 -13.57
C ASP A 109 -9.07 23.50 -13.48
N ALA A 110 -9.77 22.83 -14.40
CA ALA A 110 -11.23 22.74 -14.37
C ALA A 110 -11.74 21.99 -13.12
N ILE A 111 -11.04 20.94 -12.69
CA ILE A 111 -11.36 20.19 -11.46
C ILE A 111 -11.14 21.05 -10.23
N LEU A 112 -10.05 21.82 -10.18
CA LEU A 112 -9.79 22.77 -9.10
C LEU A 112 -10.92 23.81 -9.01
N ASP A 113 -11.34 24.37 -10.14
CA ASP A 113 -12.39 25.39 -10.16
C ASP A 113 -13.75 24.82 -9.72
N GLN A 114 -14.07 23.58 -10.11
CA GLN A 114 -15.26 22.86 -9.60
C GLN A 114 -15.17 22.62 -8.08
N ALA A 115 -14.01 22.19 -7.58
CA ALA A 115 -13.81 21.97 -6.15
C ALA A 115 -13.93 23.27 -5.34
N VAL A 116 -13.38 24.38 -5.86
CA VAL A 116 -13.51 25.71 -5.24
C VAL A 116 -14.97 26.16 -5.24
N ALA A 117 -15.70 25.99 -6.34
CA ALA A 117 -17.13 26.32 -6.40
C ALA A 117 -17.96 25.50 -5.38
N ALA A 118 -17.65 24.21 -5.22
CA ALA A 118 -18.30 23.37 -4.21
C ALA A 118 -18.00 23.84 -2.77
N LEU A 119 -16.79 24.32 -2.50
CA LEU A 119 -16.47 24.95 -1.21
C LEU A 119 -17.22 26.27 -1.02
N ASP A 120 -17.33 27.10 -2.06
CA ASP A 120 -18.06 28.36 -2.01
C ASP A 120 -19.52 28.13 -1.60
N GLU A 121 -20.17 27.10 -2.15
CA GLU A 121 -21.52 26.68 -1.76
C GLU A 121 -21.59 26.14 -0.33
N THR A 122 -20.67 25.23 0.03
CA THR A 122 -20.61 24.59 1.36
C THR A 122 -20.51 25.62 2.48
N TRP A 123 -19.76 26.70 2.24
CA TRP A 123 -19.54 27.76 3.22
C TRP A 123 -20.44 28.99 3.00
N GLY A 124 -21.61 28.80 2.36
CA GLY A 124 -22.68 29.80 2.30
C GLY A 124 -22.37 31.01 1.42
N GLY A 125 -21.77 30.78 0.26
CA GLY A 125 -21.34 31.81 -0.68
C GLY A 125 -20.04 32.48 -0.25
N TRP A 126 -18.98 31.68 -0.06
CA TRP A 126 -17.66 32.18 0.36
C TRP A 126 -17.06 33.16 -0.66
N ASP A 127 -17.32 32.92 -1.95
CA ASP A 127 -17.04 33.85 -3.06
C ASP A 127 -17.63 35.26 -2.85
N LYS A 128 -18.79 35.36 -2.21
CA LYS A 128 -19.50 36.62 -1.92
C LYS A 128 -19.11 37.22 -0.57
N GLN A 129 -18.34 36.49 0.24
CA GLN A 129 -17.91 36.88 1.59
C GLN A 129 -16.39 36.69 1.73
N PRO A 130 -15.56 37.49 1.05
CA PRO A 130 -14.12 37.26 0.98
C PRO A 130 -13.41 37.32 2.33
N ASN A 131 -13.97 38.02 3.32
CA ASN A 131 -13.42 38.11 4.68
C ASN A 131 -13.91 36.99 5.61
N ARG A 132 -14.68 36.02 5.10
CA ARG A 132 -15.17 34.91 5.92
C ARG A 132 -14.01 33.97 6.22
N LEU A 133 -13.91 33.62 7.50
CA LEU A 133 -12.93 32.69 8.03
C LEU A 133 -13.62 31.42 8.50
N VAL A 134 -13.01 30.26 8.23
CA VAL A 134 -13.51 28.94 8.64
C VAL A 134 -12.49 28.34 9.59
N GLN A 135 -12.92 27.70 10.68
CA GLN A 135 -11.98 27.00 11.57
C GLN A 135 -11.27 25.88 10.80
N SER A 136 -9.94 25.86 10.80
CA SER A 136 -9.15 25.00 9.91
C SER A 136 -9.38 23.51 10.19
N GLY A 137 -9.50 23.13 11.46
CA GLY A 137 -9.85 21.76 11.84
C GLY A 137 -11.23 21.33 11.29
N LEU A 138 -12.22 22.22 11.34
CA LEU A 138 -13.54 21.95 10.78
C LEU A 138 -13.50 21.86 9.26
N PHE A 139 -12.73 22.73 8.60
CA PHE A 139 -12.53 22.72 7.15
C PHE A 139 -11.95 21.37 6.69
N VAL A 140 -10.84 20.92 7.27
CA VAL A 140 -10.20 19.65 6.90
C VAL A 140 -11.12 18.46 7.16
N VAL A 141 -11.75 18.40 8.33
CA VAL A 141 -12.68 17.31 8.68
C VAL A 141 -13.83 17.22 7.67
N ARG A 142 -14.47 18.36 7.33
CA ARG A 142 -15.60 18.39 6.40
C ARG A 142 -15.19 17.98 4.99
N LEU A 143 -14.06 18.49 4.50
CA LEU A 143 -13.54 18.13 3.19
C LEU A 143 -13.23 16.63 3.12
N PHE A 144 -12.50 16.09 4.08
CA PHE A 144 -12.15 14.66 4.06
C PHE A 144 -13.36 13.74 4.25
N GLN A 145 -14.36 14.13 5.05
CA GLN A 145 -15.63 13.42 5.14
C GLN A 145 -16.39 13.43 3.81
N SER A 146 -16.33 14.51 3.03
CA SER A 146 -16.94 14.53 1.70
C SER A 146 -16.21 13.64 0.68
N LEU A 147 -14.89 13.50 0.82
CA LEU A 147 -14.09 12.63 -0.05
C LEU A 147 -14.26 11.16 0.31
N ASP A 148 -14.36 10.83 1.60
CA ASP A 148 -14.48 9.47 2.10
C ASP A 148 -15.54 9.38 3.22
N PRO A 149 -16.83 9.22 2.85
CA PRO A 149 -17.92 9.13 3.81
C PRO A 149 -17.83 7.91 4.74
N GLU A 150 -17.17 6.83 4.31
CA GLU A 150 -16.99 5.62 5.12
C GLU A 150 -15.92 5.79 6.21
N GLY A 151 -15.11 6.85 6.11
CA GLY A 151 -14.06 7.15 7.05
C GLY A 151 -12.79 6.36 6.77
N GLY A 152 -11.72 7.10 6.49
CA GLY A 152 -10.44 6.49 6.13
C GLY A 152 -9.33 7.51 5.97
N ILE A 153 -9.66 8.76 5.64
CA ILE A 153 -8.71 9.88 5.65
C ILE A 153 -8.74 10.58 7.02
N PRO A 154 -7.68 10.46 7.84
CA PRO A 154 -7.61 11.18 9.11
C PRO A 154 -7.34 12.68 8.90
N ALA A 155 -8.10 13.54 9.59
CA ALA A 155 -7.78 14.96 9.72
C ALA A 155 -6.64 15.15 10.73
N THR A 156 -5.41 14.85 10.32
CA THR A 156 -4.23 14.92 11.19
C THR A 156 -3.82 16.37 11.47
N GLN A 157 -2.99 16.56 12.48
CA GLN A 157 -2.44 17.88 12.79
C GLN A 157 -1.63 18.48 11.63
N SER A 158 -0.96 17.66 10.82
CA SER A 158 -0.22 18.13 9.64
C SER A 158 -1.15 18.63 8.54
N GLU A 159 -2.29 17.96 8.32
CA GLU A 159 -3.30 18.39 7.35
C GLU A 159 -3.96 19.70 7.78
N ILE A 160 -4.23 19.87 9.08
CA ILE A 160 -4.72 21.13 9.62
C ILE A 160 -3.72 22.27 9.40
N GLN A 161 -2.42 22.02 9.60
CA GLN A 161 -1.37 23.01 9.33
C GLN A 161 -1.18 23.32 7.84
N LEU A 162 -1.50 22.37 6.95
CA LEU A 162 -1.50 22.63 5.51
C LEU A 162 -2.66 23.54 5.09
N ALA A 163 -3.81 23.44 5.77
CA ALA A 163 -4.97 24.31 5.55
C ALA A 163 -4.85 25.69 6.23
N ASP A 164 -3.87 25.85 7.13
CA ASP A 164 -3.64 27.05 7.94
C ASP A 164 -2.12 27.32 8.03
N PRO A 165 -1.52 27.83 6.95
CA PRO A 165 -0.09 28.08 6.89
C PRO A 165 0.39 29.21 7.82
N ASP A 166 -0.47 30.19 8.14
CA ASP A 166 -0.12 31.31 9.03
C ASP A 166 -0.36 30.99 10.54
N ARG A 167 -1.06 29.88 10.81
CA ARG A 167 -1.31 29.29 12.13
C ARG A 167 -2.20 30.15 13.01
N ASP A 168 -3.14 30.87 12.42
CA ASP A 168 -4.13 31.68 13.16
C ASP A 168 -5.34 30.85 13.65
N GLY A 169 -5.40 29.56 13.30
CA GLY A 169 -6.49 28.64 13.63
C GLY A 169 -7.69 28.72 12.69
N GLN A 170 -7.57 29.49 11.61
CA GLN A 170 -8.59 29.71 10.60
C GLN A 170 -8.03 29.38 9.20
N THR A 171 -8.94 29.27 8.25
CA THR A 171 -8.65 29.03 6.84
C THR A 171 -9.44 30.07 6.05
N THR A 172 -8.72 30.84 5.25
CA THR A 172 -9.24 31.78 4.23
C THR A 172 -9.60 31.04 2.94
N ARG A 173 -10.30 31.72 2.01
CA ARG A 173 -10.66 31.12 0.72
C ARG A 173 -9.42 30.84 -0.13
N GLU A 174 -8.43 31.71 -0.06
CA GLU A 174 -7.15 31.59 -0.75
C GLU A 174 -6.36 30.40 -0.21
N GLU A 175 -6.32 30.21 1.11
CA GLU A 175 -5.70 29.04 1.74
C GLU A 175 -6.44 27.76 1.40
N ALA A 176 -7.78 27.78 1.39
CA ALA A 176 -8.59 26.64 0.96
C ALA A 176 -8.30 26.27 -0.50
N ARG A 177 -8.18 27.25 -1.41
CA ARG A 177 -7.77 26.99 -2.80
C ARG A 177 -6.37 26.37 -2.86
N ARG A 178 -5.39 26.92 -2.13
CA ARG A 178 -4.04 26.36 -2.07
C ARG A 178 -4.02 24.94 -1.50
N PHE A 179 -4.86 24.66 -0.51
CA PHE A 179 -5.05 23.32 0.05
C PHE A 179 -5.58 22.35 -1.02
N LEU A 180 -6.57 22.76 -1.82
CA LEU A 180 -7.07 21.98 -2.94
C LEU A 180 -6.00 21.77 -4.03
N GLU A 181 -5.20 22.80 -4.36
CA GLU A 181 -4.06 22.67 -5.29
C GLU A 181 -3.06 21.61 -4.83
N ILE A 182 -2.76 21.57 -3.53
CA ILE A 182 -1.92 20.52 -2.93
C ILE A 182 -2.62 19.17 -3.09
N HIS A 183 -3.90 19.05 -2.70
CA HIS A 183 -4.62 17.78 -2.77
C HIS A 183 -4.94 17.28 -4.18
N LEU A 184 -4.85 18.15 -5.20
CA LEU A 184 -4.89 17.81 -6.63
C LEU A 184 -3.51 17.46 -7.22
N GLY A 185 -2.44 17.51 -6.43
CA GLY A 185 -1.08 17.25 -6.90
C GLY A 185 -0.53 18.35 -7.81
N MET A 186 -1.12 19.55 -7.80
CA MET A 186 -0.57 20.71 -8.51
C MET A 186 0.62 21.32 -7.75
N ARG A 187 0.60 21.19 -6.42
CA ARG A 187 1.67 21.62 -5.52
C ARG A 187 2.12 20.50 -4.59
N ALA A 188 3.38 20.57 -4.20
CA ALA A 188 3.88 19.79 -3.08
C ALA A 188 3.34 20.37 -1.76
N PRO A 189 3.29 19.58 -0.67
CA PRO A 189 2.92 20.09 0.66
C PRO A 189 3.79 21.27 1.13
N THR A 190 5.02 21.35 0.65
CA THR A 190 5.99 22.44 0.90
C THR A 190 5.68 23.71 0.08
N GLY A 191 4.82 23.62 -0.93
CA GLY A 191 4.26 24.75 -1.70
C GLY A 191 4.76 24.89 -3.15
N GLU A 192 5.84 24.21 -3.51
CA GLU A 192 6.44 24.21 -4.85
C GLU A 192 5.46 23.65 -5.89
N LEU A 193 5.52 24.20 -7.10
CA LEU A 193 4.69 23.74 -8.21
C LEU A 193 5.20 22.40 -8.76
N LEU A 194 4.35 21.38 -8.67
CA LEU A 194 4.53 20.10 -9.33
C LEU A 194 4.04 20.16 -10.78
N ARG A 195 3.03 20.99 -11.06
CA ARG A 195 2.53 21.26 -12.42
C ARG A 195 3.01 22.65 -12.84
N ARG A 196 3.81 22.70 -13.90
CA ARG A 196 4.56 23.89 -14.34
C ARG A 196 4.22 24.26 -15.78
N PRO A 197 4.16 25.55 -16.14
CA PRO A 197 3.99 25.97 -17.52
C PRO A 197 5.07 25.40 -18.46
N PRO A 198 4.76 25.09 -19.73
CA PRO A 198 3.42 25.16 -20.32
C PRO A 198 2.47 24.06 -19.79
N ASN A 199 2.88 22.79 -19.75
CA ASN A 199 2.07 21.70 -19.15
C ASN A 199 2.99 20.62 -18.58
N ARG A 200 4.16 21.00 -18.05
CA ARG A 200 5.14 20.04 -17.56
C ARG A 200 4.80 19.59 -16.15
N VAL A 201 5.07 18.32 -15.86
CA VAL A 201 4.78 17.73 -14.55
C VAL A 201 6.08 17.23 -13.94
N VAL A 202 6.36 17.64 -12.71
CA VAL A 202 7.48 17.13 -11.92
C VAL A 202 7.23 15.65 -11.68
N ASN A 203 8.25 14.83 -11.90
CA ASN A 203 8.18 13.39 -11.62
C ASN A 203 8.30 13.14 -10.12
N PHE A 204 7.30 13.60 -9.37
CA PHE A 204 7.30 13.59 -7.92
C PHE A 204 7.19 12.17 -7.36
N ALA A 205 6.65 11.23 -8.13
CA ALA A 205 6.70 9.80 -7.82
C ALA A 205 8.15 9.30 -7.65
N VAL A 206 9.05 9.70 -8.55
CA VAL A 206 10.48 9.39 -8.45
C VAL A 206 11.10 10.13 -7.26
N PHE A 207 10.80 11.41 -7.08
CA PHE A 207 11.30 12.18 -5.93
C PHE A 207 10.96 11.48 -4.60
N LEU A 208 9.70 11.13 -4.38
CA LEU A 208 9.21 10.44 -3.19
C LEU A 208 9.80 9.04 -3.00
N GLY A 209 10.13 8.34 -4.10
CA GLY A 209 10.77 7.03 -4.05
C GLY A 209 12.26 7.09 -3.70
N VAL A 210 12.91 8.23 -3.95
CA VAL A 210 14.31 8.49 -3.60
C VAL A 210 14.42 9.01 -2.16
N ASP A 211 13.52 9.91 -1.75
CA ASP A 211 13.44 10.51 -0.41
C ASP A 211 13.11 9.45 0.66
N GLY A 212 14.17 8.83 1.19
CA GLY A 212 14.09 7.67 2.06
C GLY A 212 13.86 8.06 3.52
N ASP A 213 14.48 9.16 3.96
CA ASP A 213 14.31 9.69 5.31
C ASP A 213 13.06 10.59 5.47
N LYS A 214 12.44 10.95 4.34
CA LYS A 214 11.16 11.64 4.23
C LYS A 214 11.23 13.12 4.61
N ASP A 215 12.38 13.76 4.47
CA ASP A 215 12.59 15.16 4.80
C ASP A 215 12.24 16.15 3.67
N ASN A 216 11.75 15.64 2.53
CA ASN A 216 11.34 16.40 1.34
C ASN A 216 12.49 17.13 0.61
N ARG A 217 13.71 16.60 0.70
CA ARG A 217 14.85 16.96 -0.13
C ARG A 217 15.66 15.70 -0.40
N LEU A 218 16.49 15.70 -1.44
CA LEU A 218 17.26 14.50 -1.78
C LEU A 218 18.72 14.69 -1.42
N SER A 219 19.20 13.95 -0.42
CA SER A 219 20.63 13.85 -0.21
C SER A 219 21.31 13.11 -1.36
N ARG A 220 22.62 13.32 -1.52
CA ARG A 220 23.41 12.61 -2.53
C ARG A 220 23.40 11.08 -2.32
N GLU A 221 23.36 10.65 -1.07
CA GLU A 221 23.33 9.22 -0.72
C GLU A 221 22.01 8.58 -1.16
N GLU A 222 20.88 9.20 -0.83
CA GLU A 222 19.55 8.75 -1.28
C GLU A 222 19.45 8.72 -2.80
N PHE A 223 19.86 9.83 -3.44
CA PHE A 223 19.83 9.98 -4.89
C PHE A 223 20.56 8.83 -5.60
N LEU A 224 21.78 8.52 -5.18
CA LEU A 224 22.58 7.45 -5.79
C LEU A 224 22.27 6.04 -5.25
N GLY A 225 21.51 5.94 -4.16
CA GLY A 225 21.10 4.67 -3.57
C GLY A 225 20.10 3.88 -4.42
N THR A 226 19.41 4.55 -5.35
CA THR A 226 18.46 3.91 -6.26
C THR A 226 19.13 3.30 -7.49
N SER A 227 18.63 2.16 -7.96
CA SER A 227 19.23 1.42 -9.08
C SER A 227 19.26 2.20 -10.40
N TYR A 228 18.32 3.13 -10.60
CA TYR A 228 18.17 3.91 -11.84
C TYR A 228 18.90 5.26 -11.81
N LEU A 229 19.35 5.74 -10.65
CA LEU A 229 20.13 6.99 -10.51
C LEU A 229 21.56 6.78 -10.03
N LYS A 230 21.95 5.55 -9.66
CA LYS A 230 23.29 5.21 -9.13
C LYS A 230 24.48 5.79 -9.90
N ASP A 231 24.35 5.95 -11.22
CA ASP A 231 25.42 6.44 -12.10
C ASP A 231 25.29 7.95 -12.43
N LYS A 232 24.31 8.65 -11.83
CA LYS A 232 23.97 10.05 -12.12
C LYS A 232 24.58 11.06 -11.15
N GLY A 233 25.72 10.73 -10.54
CA GLY A 233 26.41 11.62 -9.60
C GLY A 233 26.72 13.00 -10.20
N ALA A 234 27.13 13.07 -11.47
CA ALA A 234 27.39 14.35 -12.14
C ALA A 234 26.12 15.19 -12.37
N ASP A 235 24.97 14.53 -12.58
CA ASP A 235 23.70 15.23 -12.74
C ASP A 235 23.25 15.83 -11.41
N PHE A 236 23.49 15.14 -10.28
CA PHE A 236 23.26 15.67 -8.94
C PHE A 236 24.02 16.97 -8.71
N GLU A 237 25.35 16.96 -8.90
CA GLU A 237 26.18 18.16 -8.67
C GLU A 237 25.82 19.33 -9.59
N LYS A 238 25.24 19.04 -10.76
CA LYS A 238 24.79 20.06 -11.70
C LYS A 238 23.42 20.63 -11.33
N ALA A 239 22.55 19.79 -10.78
CA ALA A 239 21.22 20.18 -10.35
C ALA A 239 21.22 20.91 -9.00
N ASP A 240 22.15 20.57 -8.11
CA ASP A 240 22.40 21.28 -6.84
C ASP A 240 22.97 22.69 -7.13
N GLY A 241 22.05 23.62 -7.38
CA GLY A 241 22.37 24.96 -7.84
C GLY A 241 22.85 25.85 -6.70
N ASN A 242 22.32 25.61 -5.50
CA ASN A 242 22.67 26.36 -4.30
C ASN A 242 23.91 25.78 -3.56
N ARG A 243 24.33 24.56 -3.91
CA ARG A 243 25.47 23.81 -3.34
C ARG A 243 25.32 23.52 -1.85
N ASP A 244 24.10 23.27 -1.40
CA ASP A 244 23.82 22.91 -0.02
C ASP A 244 23.97 21.39 0.25
N GLY A 245 24.23 20.60 -0.80
CA GLY A 245 24.41 19.16 -0.73
C GLY A 245 23.11 18.36 -0.81
N PHE A 246 21.98 19.02 -1.11
CA PHE A 246 20.67 18.42 -1.30
C PHE A 246 20.06 18.89 -2.61
N LEU A 247 19.10 18.13 -3.14
CA LEU A 247 18.22 18.61 -4.20
C LEU A 247 16.85 18.94 -3.62
N SER A 248 16.46 20.21 -3.75
CA SER A 248 15.06 20.63 -3.63
C SER A 248 14.19 20.06 -4.76
N ILE A 249 12.86 20.20 -4.66
CA ILE A 249 11.93 19.81 -5.74
C ILE A 249 12.22 20.60 -7.03
N ASP A 250 12.59 21.87 -6.91
CA ASP A 250 12.92 22.73 -8.05
C ASP A 250 14.22 22.32 -8.74
N GLU A 251 15.26 21.99 -7.97
CA GLU A 251 16.52 21.47 -8.48
C GLU A 251 16.37 20.08 -9.09
N PHE A 252 15.63 19.19 -8.42
CA PHE A 252 15.30 17.88 -8.95
C PHE A 252 14.59 17.99 -10.30
N ALA A 253 13.62 18.89 -10.44
CA ALA A 253 12.91 19.12 -11.70
C ALA A 253 13.81 19.66 -12.84
N SER A 254 14.99 20.19 -12.52
CA SER A 254 15.98 20.59 -13.54
C SER A 254 16.75 19.39 -14.14
N LEU A 255 16.64 18.20 -13.53
CA LEU A 255 17.36 17.00 -13.97
C LEU A 255 16.89 16.53 -15.36
N PRO A 256 17.79 16.48 -16.36
CA PRO A 256 17.43 16.08 -17.71
C PRO A 256 16.81 14.67 -17.77
N GLY A 257 15.63 14.58 -18.38
CA GLY A 257 14.92 13.32 -18.63
C GLY A 257 14.50 12.54 -17.37
N THR A 258 14.57 13.16 -16.19
CA THR A 258 14.26 12.50 -14.91
C THR A 258 13.26 13.32 -14.11
N GLY A 259 13.58 14.59 -13.86
CA GLY A 259 12.85 15.40 -12.88
C GLY A 259 11.55 16.00 -13.39
N LEU A 260 11.42 16.18 -14.70
CA LEU A 260 10.32 16.91 -15.31
C LEU A 260 9.93 16.25 -16.63
N ILE A 261 8.63 15.98 -16.79
CA ILE A 261 8.06 15.39 -18.00
C ILE A 261 7.21 16.41 -18.77
N ASP A 262 7.02 16.18 -20.06
CA ASP A 262 6.18 16.99 -20.96
C ASP A 262 5.11 16.06 -21.56
N PRO A 263 3.95 15.91 -20.89
CA PRO A 263 2.87 15.03 -21.33
C PRO A 263 2.35 15.36 -22.73
N VAL A 264 2.23 16.63 -23.10
CA VAL A 264 1.80 17.03 -24.46
C VAL A 264 2.79 16.50 -25.50
N ARG A 265 4.10 16.70 -25.28
CA ARG A 265 5.12 16.12 -26.16
C ARG A 265 5.06 14.59 -26.17
N ARG A 266 4.74 13.96 -25.03
CA ARG A 266 4.61 12.51 -24.94
C ARG A 266 3.43 12.00 -25.75
N PHE A 267 2.27 12.64 -25.66
CA PHE A 267 1.09 12.33 -26.48
C PHE A 267 1.44 12.32 -27.97
N LEU A 268 2.06 13.38 -28.47
CA LEU A 268 2.47 13.50 -29.89
C LEU A 268 3.51 12.46 -30.33
N GLN A 269 4.24 11.83 -29.39
CA GLN A 269 5.18 10.75 -29.69
C GLN A 269 4.52 9.38 -29.71
N ILE A 270 3.42 9.22 -28.98
CA ILE A 270 2.66 7.97 -28.88
C ILE A 270 1.67 7.86 -30.04
N ASP A 271 1.08 8.99 -30.47
CA ASP A 271 0.28 9.08 -31.69
C ASP A 271 1.20 8.90 -32.92
N THR A 272 1.24 7.67 -33.41
CA THR A 272 2.07 7.22 -34.53
C THR A 272 1.33 7.19 -35.85
N ASN A 273 0.00 7.08 -35.81
CA ASN A 273 -0.86 7.13 -36.98
C ASN A 273 -1.22 8.58 -37.39
N PHE A 274 -0.93 9.55 -36.51
CA PHE A 274 -1.15 10.99 -36.66
C PHE A 274 -2.63 11.38 -36.82
N ASP A 275 -3.54 10.62 -36.21
CA ASP A 275 -4.97 10.92 -36.22
C ASP A 275 -5.36 11.96 -35.14
N GLY A 276 -4.52 12.16 -34.13
CA GLY A 276 -4.74 13.09 -33.02
C GLY A 276 -5.42 12.47 -31.80
N PHE A 277 -5.52 11.13 -31.75
CA PHE A 277 -6.06 10.36 -30.65
C PHE A 277 -5.06 9.25 -30.28
N LEU A 278 -5.20 8.69 -29.09
CA LEU A 278 -4.46 7.47 -28.72
C LEU A 278 -5.44 6.31 -28.62
N ASP A 279 -5.32 5.36 -29.55
CA ASP A 279 -6.02 4.08 -29.43
C ASP A 279 -5.34 3.15 -28.40
N ALA A 280 -5.96 1.99 -28.13
CA ALA A 280 -5.41 1.02 -27.17
C ALA A 280 -4.00 0.52 -27.55
N ALA A 281 -3.71 0.33 -28.85
CA ALA A 281 -2.43 -0.18 -29.29
C ALA A 281 -1.33 0.88 -29.16
N GLU A 282 -1.61 2.12 -29.56
CA GLU A 282 -0.70 3.25 -29.37
C GLU A 282 -0.46 3.48 -27.89
N PHE A 283 -1.50 3.53 -27.07
CA PHE A 283 -1.38 3.78 -25.64
C PHE A 283 -0.59 2.68 -24.91
N GLU A 284 -0.82 1.40 -25.25
CA GLU A 284 -0.07 0.27 -24.68
C GLU A 284 1.40 0.26 -25.11
N THR A 285 1.68 0.41 -26.40
CA THR A 285 3.06 0.37 -26.93
C THR A 285 3.85 1.63 -26.58
N GLY A 286 3.15 2.75 -26.41
CA GLY A 286 3.67 4.03 -25.95
C GLY A 286 3.84 4.15 -24.45
N ALA A 287 3.43 3.17 -23.64
CA ALA A 287 3.66 3.22 -22.20
C ALA A 287 5.12 2.90 -21.84
N TYR A 288 5.64 3.50 -20.78
CA TYR A 288 6.88 3.00 -20.18
C TYR A 288 6.64 1.60 -19.59
N THR A 289 7.66 0.74 -19.58
CA THR A 289 7.55 -0.67 -19.16
C THR A 289 7.00 -0.84 -17.74
N TRP A 290 7.28 0.12 -16.86
CA TRP A 290 6.81 0.12 -15.47
C TRP A 290 5.39 0.71 -15.33
N GLN A 291 4.84 1.34 -16.36
CA GLN A 291 3.45 1.82 -16.41
C GLN A 291 2.51 0.87 -17.14
N THR A 292 3.01 -0.20 -17.77
CA THR A 292 2.19 -1.11 -18.60
C THR A 292 1.02 -1.73 -17.85
N MET A 293 1.11 -1.90 -16.52
CA MET A 293 -0.03 -2.38 -15.72
C MET A 293 -1.23 -1.41 -15.71
N LEU A 294 -1.00 -0.12 -15.94
CA LEU A 294 -2.02 0.92 -15.89
C LEU A 294 -2.70 1.14 -17.25
N THR A 295 -2.16 0.64 -18.36
CA THR A 295 -2.67 0.99 -19.70
C THR A 295 -4.10 0.50 -19.92
N LYS A 296 -4.37 -0.76 -19.53
CA LYS A 296 -5.68 -1.40 -19.66
C LYS A 296 -6.79 -0.73 -18.84
N PRO A 297 -6.62 -0.45 -17.53
CA PRO A 297 -7.67 0.23 -16.76
C PRO A 297 -7.83 1.69 -17.16
N THR A 298 -6.76 2.39 -17.55
CA THR A 298 -6.82 3.83 -17.81
C THR A 298 -7.63 4.19 -19.04
N LEU A 299 -7.46 3.51 -20.18
CA LEU A 299 -8.15 3.92 -21.41
C LEU A 299 -9.68 4.01 -21.22
N PRO A 300 -10.40 2.95 -20.79
CA PRO A 300 -11.84 3.03 -20.62
C PRO A 300 -12.32 3.88 -19.42
N ALA A 301 -11.43 4.22 -18.48
CA ALA A 301 -11.76 5.04 -17.31
C ALA A 301 -11.64 6.55 -17.59
N PHE A 302 -10.84 6.92 -18.58
CA PHE A 302 -10.55 8.32 -18.93
C PHE A 302 -11.07 8.72 -20.32
N ASP A 303 -11.61 7.77 -21.09
CA ASP A 303 -12.41 7.98 -22.29
C ASP A 303 -13.80 8.52 -21.90
N ALA A 304 -13.92 9.84 -21.84
CA ALA A 304 -15.10 10.53 -21.32
C ALA A 304 -16.25 10.58 -22.35
N ASP A 305 -15.92 10.57 -23.65
CA ASP A 305 -16.92 10.57 -24.72
C ASP A 305 -17.29 9.16 -25.23
N GLY A 306 -16.55 8.12 -24.80
CA GLY A 306 -16.82 6.73 -25.07
C GLY A 306 -16.46 6.29 -26.49
N ASP A 307 -15.54 7.00 -27.16
CA ASP A 307 -15.14 6.70 -28.53
C ASP A 307 -14.09 5.57 -28.64
N GLY A 308 -13.61 5.07 -27.50
CA GLY A 308 -12.63 4.00 -27.40
C GLY A 308 -11.19 4.46 -27.58
N ARG A 309 -10.92 5.77 -27.56
CA ARG A 309 -9.60 6.39 -27.69
C ARG A 309 -9.44 7.49 -26.65
N LEU A 310 -8.23 8.02 -26.53
CA LEU A 310 -7.95 9.18 -25.68
C LEU A 310 -7.62 10.40 -26.55
N SER A 311 -8.41 11.46 -26.41
CA SER A 311 -8.06 12.80 -26.84
C SER A 311 -6.91 13.37 -26.01
N LEU A 312 -6.29 14.47 -26.46
CA LEU A 312 -5.22 15.13 -25.70
C LEU A 312 -5.68 15.55 -24.29
N PRO A 313 -6.84 16.23 -24.08
CA PRO A 313 -7.31 16.55 -22.74
C PRO A 313 -7.51 15.33 -21.84
N GLU A 314 -8.11 14.24 -22.34
CA GLU A 314 -8.29 13.01 -21.57
C GLU A 314 -6.95 12.40 -21.16
N TYR A 315 -6.00 12.32 -22.11
CA TYR A 315 -4.66 11.85 -21.85
C TYR A 315 -3.95 12.68 -20.77
N LEU A 316 -4.04 14.01 -20.80
CA LEU A 316 -3.39 14.91 -19.84
C LEU A 316 -3.87 14.69 -18.40
N PHE A 317 -5.07 14.14 -18.21
CA PHE A 317 -5.61 13.83 -16.89
C PHE A 317 -5.25 12.42 -16.40
N THR A 318 -4.79 11.52 -17.26
CA THR A 318 -4.43 10.14 -16.87
C THR A 318 -3.34 10.08 -15.80
N MET A 319 -3.31 8.97 -15.06
CA MET A 319 -2.25 8.65 -14.09
C MET A 319 -0.85 8.66 -14.72
N GLN A 320 -0.73 8.27 -15.99
CA GLN A 320 0.52 8.17 -16.75
C GLN A 320 1.08 9.56 -17.10
N ALA A 321 0.20 10.50 -17.44
CA ALA A 321 0.55 11.91 -17.70
C ALA A 321 0.80 12.71 -16.42
N ASN A 322 0.38 12.20 -15.25
CA ASN A 322 0.48 12.88 -13.97
C ASN A 322 1.29 12.08 -12.93
N PRO A 323 2.62 11.94 -13.07
CA PRO A 323 3.48 11.10 -12.21
C PRO A 323 3.80 11.75 -10.85
N VAL A 324 2.77 12.29 -10.18
CA VAL A 324 2.91 12.90 -8.85
C VAL A 324 2.93 11.85 -7.74
N LEU A 325 2.42 10.65 -8.01
CA LEU A 325 2.50 9.47 -7.16
C LEU A 325 2.90 8.25 -7.98
N GLY A 326 3.46 7.25 -7.33
CA GLY A 326 3.78 5.97 -7.94
C GLY A 326 2.52 5.15 -8.19
N TRP A 327 1.69 5.54 -9.17
CA TRP A 327 0.40 4.88 -9.47
C TRP A 327 0.51 3.40 -9.84
N HIS A 328 1.69 2.99 -10.31
CA HIS A 328 2.04 1.60 -10.64
C HIS A 328 2.51 0.79 -9.41
N SER A 329 2.46 1.37 -8.21
CA SER A 329 2.80 0.64 -7.00
C SER A 329 1.76 -0.43 -6.71
N GLU A 330 2.20 -1.60 -6.26
CA GLU A 330 1.30 -2.67 -5.83
C GLU A 330 0.50 -2.23 -4.60
N ILE A 331 -0.81 -2.07 -4.76
CA ILE A 331 -1.76 -1.92 -3.66
C ILE A 331 -2.41 -3.26 -3.33
N ARG A 332 -2.88 -3.40 -2.09
CA ARG A 332 -3.38 -4.66 -1.55
C ARG A 332 -4.76 -4.49 -0.96
N ASP A 333 -5.63 -5.43 -1.27
CA ASP A 333 -6.85 -5.68 -0.53
C ASP A 333 -6.46 -6.07 0.91
N THR A 334 -6.64 -5.15 1.84
CA THR A 334 -6.15 -5.29 3.22
C THR A 334 -7.21 -5.94 4.09
N ASN A 335 -8.48 -5.65 3.81
CA ASN A 335 -9.63 -6.17 4.52
C ASN A 335 -10.07 -7.58 4.03
N ARG A 336 -9.53 -8.03 2.88
CA ARG A 336 -9.76 -9.33 2.22
C ARG A 336 -11.16 -9.50 1.65
N ASP A 337 -11.78 -8.43 1.16
CA ASP A 337 -13.11 -8.45 0.55
C ASP A 337 -13.10 -8.58 -0.99
N GLN A 338 -11.91 -8.77 -1.57
CA GLN A 338 -11.63 -8.93 -3.01
C GLN A 338 -11.93 -7.70 -3.85
N ALA A 339 -12.07 -6.53 -3.22
CA ALA A 339 -12.17 -5.25 -3.88
C ALA A 339 -11.25 -4.24 -3.20
N LEU A 340 -11.05 -3.09 -3.83
CA LEU A 340 -10.43 -1.96 -3.17
C LEU A 340 -11.48 -0.95 -2.76
N SER A 341 -11.54 -0.67 -1.47
CA SER A 341 -12.14 0.56 -0.98
C SER A 341 -11.23 1.76 -1.27
N PHE A 342 -11.78 2.97 -1.24
CA PHE A 342 -10.97 4.20 -1.36
C PHE A 342 -9.89 4.31 -0.26
N LYS A 343 -10.15 3.76 0.92
CA LYS A 343 -9.18 3.64 2.01
C LYS A 343 -7.96 2.79 1.62
N GLU A 344 -8.17 1.72 0.86
CA GLU A 344 -7.10 0.85 0.36
C GLU A 344 -6.42 1.42 -0.89
N PHE A 345 -7.09 2.29 -1.64
CA PHE A 345 -6.57 3.03 -2.79
C PHE A 345 -5.61 4.18 -2.36
N THR A 346 -4.57 3.80 -1.63
CA THR A 346 -3.60 4.69 -1.00
C THR A 346 -2.21 4.47 -1.59
N PHE A 347 -1.55 5.55 -1.99
CA PHE A 347 -0.21 5.54 -2.58
C PHE A 347 0.72 6.48 -1.79
N GLY A 348 2.03 6.21 -1.84
CA GLY A 348 3.03 7.04 -1.16
C GLY A 348 2.74 7.13 0.34
N ARG A 349 2.58 8.35 0.87
CA ARG A 349 2.26 8.61 2.28
C ARG A 349 0.77 8.90 2.50
N GLY A 350 -0.08 8.63 1.49
CA GLY A 350 -1.52 8.90 1.51
C GLY A 350 -1.93 10.32 1.13
N GLN A 351 -0.98 11.14 0.66
CA GLN A 351 -1.23 12.50 0.19
C GLN A 351 -2.14 12.55 -1.07
N PHE A 352 -2.50 13.76 -1.47
CA PHE A 352 -3.29 14.05 -2.68
C PHE A 352 -4.66 13.37 -2.69
N ALA A 353 -5.34 13.39 -1.53
CA ALA A 353 -6.64 12.75 -1.33
C ALA A 353 -7.69 13.13 -2.39
N LEU A 354 -7.77 14.40 -2.80
CA LEU A 354 -8.73 14.84 -3.82
C LEU A 354 -8.40 14.21 -5.19
N LEU A 355 -7.14 14.29 -5.65
CA LEU A 355 -6.71 13.64 -6.89
C LEU A 355 -6.97 12.14 -6.88
N ARG A 356 -6.60 11.46 -5.78
CA ARG A 356 -6.84 10.01 -5.62
C ARG A 356 -8.32 9.69 -5.69
N ARG A 357 -9.18 10.49 -5.07
CA ARG A 357 -10.63 10.28 -5.07
C ARG A 357 -11.20 10.50 -6.47
N THR A 358 -10.74 11.52 -7.19
CA THR A 358 -11.12 11.72 -8.59
C THR A 358 -10.73 10.52 -9.45
N TYR A 359 -9.49 10.04 -9.37
CA TYR A 359 -9.07 8.85 -10.11
C TYR A 359 -9.84 7.59 -9.72
N PHE A 360 -10.12 7.39 -8.42
CA PHE A 360 -10.96 6.29 -7.95
C PHE A 360 -12.32 6.30 -8.65
N PHE A 361 -12.99 7.46 -8.74
CA PHE A 361 -14.29 7.57 -9.43
C PHE A 361 -14.22 7.35 -10.94
N HIS A 362 -13.12 7.72 -11.59
CA HIS A 362 -12.93 7.41 -13.01
C HIS A 362 -12.76 5.90 -13.25
N LEU A 363 -12.06 5.23 -12.32
CA LEU A 363 -11.79 3.79 -12.41
C LEU A 363 -13.01 2.94 -12.01
N ASP A 364 -13.82 3.40 -11.06
CA ASP A 364 -15.08 2.78 -10.62
C ASP A 364 -16.18 2.99 -11.68
N ARG A 365 -16.12 2.19 -12.72
CA ARG A 365 -16.97 2.29 -13.91
C ARG A 365 -18.38 1.78 -13.64
N ASN A 366 -18.53 0.88 -12.68
CA ASN A 366 -19.83 0.35 -12.28
C ASN A 366 -20.51 1.21 -11.18
N SER A 367 -19.79 2.17 -10.60
CA SER A 367 -20.23 3.10 -9.56
C SER A 367 -20.70 2.41 -8.27
N ASP A 368 -20.09 1.29 -7.91
CA ASP A 368 -20.37 0.57 -6.67
C ASP A 368 -19.52 1.03 -5.46
N ASN A 369 -18.71 2.08 -5.66
CA ASN A 369 -17.79 2.68 -4.71
C ASN A 369 -16.64 1.74 -4.29
N ARG A 370 -16.30 0.78 -5.14
CA ARG A 370 -15.16 -0.15 -4.99
C ARG A 370 -14.44 -0.26 -6.33
N LEU A 371 -13.23 -0.83 -6.31
CA LEU A 371 -12.52 -1.21 -7.55
C LEU A 371 -12.31 -2.71 -7.56
N ASP A 372 -12.78 -3.38 -8.61
CA ASP A 372 -12.45 -4.76 -8.89
C ASP A 372 -11.19 -4.90 -9.77
N LEU A 373 -10.81 -6.15 -10.10
CA LEU A 373 -9.60 -6.43 -10.90
C LEU A 373 -9.73 -6.05 -12.38
N GLU A 374 -10.94 -5.84 -12.89
CA GLU A 374 -11.18 -5.32 -14.25
C GLU A 374 -10.99 -3.79 -14.27
N GLU A 375 -11.34 -3.11 -13.18
CA GLU A 375 -11.25 -1.67 -13.01
C GLU A 375 -9.85 -1.19 -12.60
N PHE A 376 -9.15 -1.92 -11.73
CA PHE A 376 -7.79 -1.57 -11.35
C PHE A 376 -6.95 -2.79 -10.92
N PRO A 377 -5.67 -2.89 -11.32
CA PRO A 377 -4.81 -3.98 -10.89
C PRO A 377 -4.38 -3.82 -9.43
N PHE A 378 -4.70 -4.82 -8.60
CA PHE A 378 -4.21 -4.91 -7.24
C PHE A 378 -3.97 -6.35 -6.81
N LYS A 379 -3.32 -6.51 -5.66
CA LYS A 379 -3.12 -7.83 -5.07
C LYS A 379 -4.25 -8.15 -4.10
N VAL A 380 -5.13 -9.06 -4.54
CA VAL A 380 -6.12 -9.69 -3.67
C VAL A 380 -5.38 -10.45 -2.57
N ARG A 381 -5.72 -10.20 -1.31
CA ARG A 381 -5.23 -10.98 -0.19
C ARG A 381 -6.25 -12.04 0.15
N GLU A 382 -5.88 -13.30 -0.01
CA GLU A 382 -6.82 -14.37 0.25
C GLU A 382 -7.22 -14.45 1.73
N SER A 383 -8.42 -14.98 2.00
CA SER A 383 -8.89 -15.26 3.36
C SER A 383 -8.00 -16.29 4.05
N HIS A 384 -7.83 -16.16 5.37
CA HIS A 384 -7.23 -17.19 6.19
C HIS A 384 -8.00 -18.51 6.05
N THR A 385 -7.29 -19.62 6.19
CA THR A 385 -7.87 -20.96 6.08
C THR A 385 -7.45 -21.81 7.27
N LEU A 386 -8.41 -22.46 7.93
CA LEU A 386 -8.10 -23.56 8.85
C LEU A 386 -7.93 -24.84 8.05
N PHE A 387 -6.87 -25.57 8.34
CA PHE A 387 -6.60 -26.89 7.79
C PHE A 387 -6.53 -27.93 8.92
N LYS A 388 -6.93 -29.15 8.57
CA LYS A 388 -6.63 -30.35 9.34
C LYS A 388 -5.56 -31.14 8.60
N LEU A 389 -4.58 -31.66 9.33
CA LEU A 389 -3.48 -32.46 8.77
C LEU A 389 -3.04 -33.56 9.74
N GLY A 390 -2.32 -34.56 9.23
CA GLY A 390 -1.74 -35.62 10.02
C GLY A 390 -0.61 -35.13 10.94
N ALA A 391 -0.37 -35.87 12.02
CA ALA A 391 0.71 -35.63 12.98
C ALA A 391 2.12 -35.60 12.36
N ASP A 392 2.28 -36.15 11.15
CA ASP A 392 3.51 -36.20 10.36
C ASP A 392 3.63 -35.02 9.38
N GLY A 393 2.66 -34.10 9.39
CA GLY A 393 2.59 -32.93 8.52
C GLY A 393 1.96 -33.18 7.15
N THR A 394 1.48 -34.39 6.85
CA THR A 394 0.86 -34.75 5.55
C THR A 394 -0.68 -34.67 5.59
N GLY A 395 -1.34 -34.85 4.43
CA GLY A 395 -2.79 -35.04 4.38
C GLY A 395 -3.62 -33.79 4.69
N TRP A 396 -3.19 -32.63 4.20
CA TRP A 396 -3.86 -31.36 4.41
C TRP A 396 -5.26 -31.36 3.80
N ALA A 397 -6.25 -31.02 4.62
CA ALA A 397 -7.64 -30.87 4.22
C ALA A 397 -8.19 -29.55 4.75
N LYS A 398 -8.81 -28.75 3.88
CA LYS A 398 -9.47 -27.50 4.26
C LYS A 398 -10.61 -27.81 5.23
N LEU A 399 -10.54 -27.21 6.42
CA LEU A 399 -11.56 -27.33 7.47
C LEU A 399 -12.53 -26.14 7.42
N TYR A 400 -12.01 -24.92 7.20
CA TYR A 400 -12.81 -23.70 7.22
C TYR A 400 -12.16 -22.56 6.41
N GLN A 401 -12.97 -21.85 5.63
CA GLN A 401 -12.66 -20.57 4.99
C GLN A 401 -14.00 -19.91 4.59
N GLN A 402 -14.29 -18.70 5.06
CA GLN A 402 -15.51 -17.96 4.69
C GLN A 402 -15.23 -16.46 4.52
N ALA A 403 -16.03 -15.81 3.67
CA ALA A 403 -15.86 -14.40 3.31
C ALA A 403 -16.33 -13.43 4.39
N ASP A 404 -17.24 -13.85 5.29
CA ASP A 404 -17.72 -13.03 6.41
C ASP A 404 -16.70 -12.95 7.57
N THR A 405 -15.81 -13.95 7.68
CA THR A 405 -14.65 -13.94 8.58
C THR A 405 -13.36 -14.23 7.78
N PRO A 406 -12.93 -13.29 6.93
CA PRO A 406 -11.80 -13.53 6.04
C PRO A 406 -10.46 -13.59 6.80
N ALA A 407 -10.42 -13.14 8.05
CA ALA A 407 -9.38 -13.48 9.00
C ALA A 407 -9.94 -14.41 10.08
N CYS A 408 -9.19 -15.45 10.40
CA CYS A 408 -9.45 -16.37 11.49
C CYS A 408 -8.12 -16.88 12.06
N GLY A 409 -8.14 -17.42 13.28
CA GLY A 409 -6.93 -17.87 13.98
C GLY A 409 -7.19 -18.66 15.26
N SER A 410 -6.09 -18.96 15.96
CA SER A 410 -6.03 -19.58 17.29
C SER A 410 -6.99 -20.76 17.48
N PRO A 411 -6.83 -21.84 16.70
CA PRO A 411 -7.71 -22.99 16.78
C PRO A 411 -7.47 -23.76 18.09
N ALA A 412 -8.54 -24.27 18.71
CA ALA A 412 -8.50 -25.16 19.86
C ALA A 412 -9.50 -26.31 19.69
N VAL A 413 -9.00 -27.55 19.65
CA VAL A 413 -9.84 -28.75 19.57
C VAL A 413 -10.45 -29.05 20.93
N SER A 414 -11.73 -29.39 20.98
CA SER A 414 -12.43 -29.80 22.19
C SER A 414 -11.84 -31.08 22.79
N PRO A 415 -11.95 -31.33 24.11
CA PRO A 415 -11.40 -32.53 24.74
C PRO A 415 -11.96 -33.85 24.18
N ASP A 416 -13.19 -33.83 23.66
CA ASP A 416 -13.81 -34.98 23.00
C ASP A 416 -13.41 -35.15 21.52
N GLY A 417 -12.61 -34.23 20.99
CA GLY A 417 -12.09 -34.24 19.62
C GLY A 417 -13.11 -33.87 18.53
N LYS A 418 -14.33 -33.44 18.88
CA LYS A 418 -15.42 -33.24 17.92
C LYS A 418 -15.57 -31.82 17.40
N TRP A 419 -15.09 -30.83 18.14
CA TRP A 419 -15.24 -29.41 17.83
C TRP A 419 -13.89 -28.74 17.75
N VAL A 420 -13.81 -27.71 16.92
CA VAL A 420 -12.71 -26.75 16.86
C VAL A 420 -13.30 -25.39 17.19
N ALA A 421 -12.86 -24.80 18.30
CA ALA A 421 -13.08 -23.39 18.56
C ALA A 421 -11.98 -22.58 17.88
N PHE A 422 -12.30 -21.40 17.37
CA PHE A 422 -11.36 -20.49 16.73
C PHE A 422 -11.90 -19.07 16.80
N ASP A 423 -11.04 -18.07 16.59
CA ASP A 423 -11.51 -16.70 16.44
C ASP A 423 -11.64 -16.28 14.98
N GLY A 424 -12.53 -15.33 14.71
CA GLY A 424 -12.77 -14.81 13.37
C GLY A 424 -13.20 -13.34 13.39
N TYR A 425 -12.73 -12.58 12.41
CA TYR A 425 -13.03 -11.15 12.29
C TYR A 425 -12.98 -10.64 10.85
N GLY A 426 -13.73 -9.58 10.60
CA GLY A 426 -13.87 -8.91 9.31
C GLY A 426 -12.99 -7.67 9.17
N LYS A 427 -13.46 -6.73 8.32
CA LYS A 427 -12.76 -5.49 7.96
C LYS A 427 -12.39 -4.58 9.12
N ASP A 428 -13.18 -4.61 10.20
CA ASP A 428 -13.02 -3.75 11.36
C ASP A 428 -11.96 -4.27 12.36
N GLY A 429 -11.30 -5.40 12.03
CA GLY A 429 -10.16 -5.93 12.76
C GLY A 429 -10.54 -6.66 14.05
N LEU A 430 -9.55 -6.82 14.95
CA LEU A 430 -9.68 -7.63 16.16
C LEU A 430 -10.72 -7.10 17.16
N SER A 431 -11.10 -5.81 17.09
CA SER A 431 -12.08 -5.25 18.01
C SER A 431 -13.51 -5.76 17.79
N THR A 432 -13.81 -6.30 16.61
CA THR A 432 -15.12 -6.88 16.25
C THR A 432 -15.05 -8.39 16.14
N SER A 433 -14.11 -9.02 16.83
CA SER A 433 -13.85 -10.44 16.72
C SER A 433 -14.82 -11.29 17.53
N HIS A 434 -15.17 -12.44 16.97
CA HIS A 434 -16.02 -13.42 17.61
C HIS A 434 -15.29 -14.76 17.77
N VAL A 435 -15.68 -15.50 18.81
CA VAL A 435 -15.33 -16.90 18.97
C VAL A 435 -16.35 -17.73 18.21
N TYR A 436 -15.86 -18.63 17.36
CA TYR A 436 -16.67 -19.59 16.64
C TYR A 436 -16.33 -21.01 17.08
N ALA A 437 -17.28 -21.92 16.92
CA ALA A 437 -17.04 -23.36 17.02
C ALA A 437 -17.55 -24.06 15.77
N ILE A 438 -16.76 -24.97 15.20
CA ILE A 438 -17.12 -25.80 14.04
C ILE A 438 -16.82 -27.26 14.33
N SER A 439 -17.59 -28.17 13.74
CA SER A 439 -17.27 -29.60 13.85
C SER A 439 -15.90 -29.88 13.22
N ILE A 440 -15.15 -30.85 13.77
CA ILE A 440 -13.83 -31.29 13.26
C ILE A 440 -13.88 -31.82 11.81
N ASN A 441 -15.08 -32.03 11.29
CA ASN A 441 -15.38 -32.42 9.91
C ASN A 441 -15.74 -31.22 9.01
N GLY A 442 -15.65 -29.98 9.52
CA GLY A 442 -15.85 -28.74 8.77
C GLY A 442 -17.31 -28.32 8.59
N THR A 443 -18.23 -28.80 9.43
CA THR A 443 -19.67 -28.51 9.31
C THR A 443 -20.26 -27.89 10.58
N GLY A 444 -21.40 -27.21 10.44
CA GLY A 444 -22.18 -26.73 11.58
C GLY A 444 -21.49 -25.66 12.41
N ARG A 445 -20.87 -24.65 11.78
CA ARG A 445 -20.29 -23.47 12.46
C ARG A 445 -21.34 -22.81 13.36
N ARG A 446 -20.93 -22.41 14.55
CA ARG A 446 -21.70 -21.63 15.53
C ARG A 446 -20.90 -20.41 15.93
N ASP A 447 -21.57 -19.28 16.07
CA ASP A 447 -21.03 -18.08 16.71
C ASP A 447 -21.30 -18.18 18.21
N LEU A 448 -20.24 -18.07 19.02
CA LEU A 448 -20.29 -18.11 20.49
C LEU A 448 -20.18 -16.69 21.10
N GLY A 449 -20.21 -15.65 20.28
CA GLY A 449 -20.17 -14.25 20.67
C GLY A 449 -18.76 -13.66 20.73
N GLU A 450 -18.67 -12.44 21.28
CA GLU A 450 -17.44 -11.67 21.34
C GLU A 450 -16.28 -12.41 22.02
N GLY A 451 -15.13 -12.43 21.37
CA GLY A 451 -13.89 -12.92 21.93
C GLY A 451 -12.85 -13.40 20.92
N LEU A 452 -11.71 -13.80 21.44
CA LEU A 452 -10.48 -14.18 20.74
C LEU A 452 -9.75 -15.30 21.46
N MET A 453 -8.91 -16.02 20.73
CA MET A 453 -7.99 -17.04 21.25
C MET A 453 -8.69 -18.03 22.20
N PRO A 454 -9.74 -18.73 21.73
CA PRO A 454 -10.50 -19.61 22.60
C PRO A 454 -9.70 -20.83 23.02
N THR A 455 -9.96 -21.34 24.22
CA THR A 455 -9.37 -22.56 24.77
C THR A 455 -10.43 -23.30 25.57
N TRP A 456 -10.53 -24.63 25.43
CA TRP A 456 -11.59 -25.41 26.07
C TRP A 456 -11.26 -25.78 27.51
N SER A 457 -12.27 -25.80 28.39
CA SER A 457 -12.17 -26.50 29.67
C SER A 457 -12.04 -28.02 29.45
N ALA A 458 -11.43 -28.73 30.40
CA ALA A 458 -11.19 -30.17 30.30
C ALA A 458 -12.48 -31.02 30.14
N ASP A 459 -13.62 -30.50 30.60
CA ASP A 459 -14.93 -31.14 30.46
C ASP A 459 -15.69 -30.71 29.18
N GLY A 460 -15.14 -29.77 28.40
CA GLY A 460 -15.73 -29.25 27.17
C GLY A 460 -16.98 -28.40 27.36
N LYS A 461 -17.33 -28.00 28.59
CA LYS A 461 -18.55 -27.21 28.86
C LYS A 461 -18.32 -25.71 28.83
N GLN A 462 -17.07 -25.27 28.90
CA GLN A 462 -16.69 -23.87 28.96
C GLN A 462 -15.50 -23.60 28.04
N LEU A 463 -15.30 -22.33 27.71
CA LEU A 463 -14.10 -21.83 27.06
C LEU A 463 -13.56 -20.65 27.84
N ALA A 464 -12.24 -20.49 27.86
CA ALA A 464 -11.63 -19.20 28.15
C ALA A 464 -11.31 -18.48 26.85
N CYS A 465 -11.40 -17.15 26.85
CA CYS A 465 -11.10 -16.31 25.70
C CYS A 465 -10.66 -14.91 26.16
N SER A 466 -10.06 -14.13 25.27
CA SER A 466 -9.82 -12.69 25.47
C SER A 466 -10.87 -11.85 24.76
N ARG A 467 -11.18 -10.65 25.28
CA ARG A 467 -12.12 -9.69 24.66
C ARG A 467 -11.48 -8.31 24.54
N TYR A 468 -11.88 -7.52 23.53
CA TYR A 468 -11.51 -6.11 23.36
C TYR A 468 -12.57 -5.15 23.94
N GLY A 469 -12.34 -3.83 23.82
CA GLY A 469 -13.33 -2.79 24.13
C GLY A 469 -13.64 -2.63 25.63
N GLU A 470 -14.88 -2.26 25.95
CA GLU A 470 -15.33 -2.09 27.34
C GLU A 470 -15.25 -3.41 28.14
N ALA A 471 -15.37 -4.55 27.44
CA ALA A 471 -15.23 -5.88 28.00
C ALA A 471 -13.76 -6.35 28.09
N ASN A 472 -12.76 -5.49 27.91
CA ASN A 472 -11.35 -5.90 27.81
C ASN A 472 -10.90 -6.87 28.92
N GLY A 473 -10.31 -8.00 28.55
CA GLY A 473 -9.65 -8.92 29.48
C GLY A 473 -9.86 -10.41 29.17
N VAL A 474 -9.54 -11.26 30.14
CA VAL A 474 -9.78 -12.71 30.11
C VAL A 474 -11.17 -13.03 30.63
N TRP A 475 -11.90 -13.83 29.87
CA TRP A 475 -13.25 -14.27 30.18
C TRP A 475 -13.36 -15.78 30.13
N ILE A 476 -14.30 -16.29 30.91
CA ILE A 476 -14.85 -17.63 30.81
C ILE A 476 -16.27 -17.50 30.24
N ILE A 477 -16.56 -18.29 29.21
CA ILE A 477 -17.87 -18.41 28.58
C ILE A 477 -18.31 -19.88 28.59
N SER A 478 -19.61 -20.12 28.57
CA SER A 478 -20.18 -21.44 28.34
C SER A 478 -19.93 -21.89 26.90
N ALA A 479 -19.97 -23.20 26.63
CA ALA A 479 -19.83 -23.76 25.29
C ALA A 479 -20.93 -23.36 24.30
N ASP A 480 -22.01 -22.72 24.79
CA ASP A 480 -23.06 -22.09 23.99
C ASP A 480 -22.86 -20.58 23.77
N GLY A 481 -21.77 -20.00 24.29
CA GLY A 481 -21.42 -18.58 24.17
C GLY A 481 -21.85 -17.70 25.34
N THR A 482 -22.62 -18.23 26.29
CA THR A 482 -23.11 -17.43 27.44
C THR A 482 -21.92 -16.94 28.29
N PRO A 483 -21.74 -15.62 28.53
CA PRO A 483 -20.69 -15.13 29.42
C PRO A 483 -20.90 -15.64 30.85
N VAL A 484 -19.88 -16.29 31.41
CA VAL A 484 -19.93 -16.83 32.78
C VAL A 484 -19.23 -15.86 33.74
N LYS A 485 -18.00 -15.46 33.42
CA LYS A 485 -17.17 -14.67 34.33
C LYS A 485 -16.03 -13.93 33.64
N LYS A 486 -15.73 -12.71 34.10
CA LYS A 486 -14.47 -12.02 33.82
C LYS A 486 -13.43 -12.45 34.86
N VAL A 487 -12.33 -13.08 34.42
CA VAL A 487 -11.27 -13.59 35.29
C VAL A 487 -10.26 -12.49 35.62
N SER A 488 -9.89 -11.69 34.62
CA SER A 488 -8.76 -10.77 34.73
C SER A 488 -8.80 -9.71 33.63
N ARG A 489 -8.00 -8.65 33.79
CA ARG A 489 -7.68 -7.68 32.72
C ARG A 489 -6.52 -8.13 31.81
N GLY A 490 -6.06 -9.37 31.96
CA GLY A 490 -4.96 -9.94 31.17
C GLY A 490 -5.36 -10.34 29.76
N TRP A 491 -4.47 -11.07 29.09
CA TRP A 491 -4.60 -11.44 27.68
C TRP A 491 -4.11 -12.88 27.40
N GLY A 492 -4.60 -13.49 26.31
CA GLY A 492 -4.05 -14.76 25.80
C GLY A 492 -4.29 -15.96 26.71
N ALA A 493 -5.54 -16.15 27.15
CA ALA A 493 -5.89 -17.15 28.14
C ALA A 493 -5.77 -18.59 27.59
N GLN A 494 -5.22 -19.50 28.39
CA GLN A 494 -5.01 -20.91 28.03
C GLN A 494 -5.40 -21.80 29.21
N TRP A 495 -6.39 -22.68 29.01
CA TRP A 495 -6.85 -23.61 30.04
C TRP A 495 -5.85 -24.76 30.21
N SER A 496 -5.58 -25.18 31.43
CA SER A 496 -4.79 -26.37 31.69
C SER A 496 -5.55 -27.62 31.27
N PRO A 497 -4.86 -28.67 30.76
CA PRO A 497 -5.51 -29.92 30.37
C PRO A 497 -6.31 -30.62 31.47
N ASP A 498 -5.94 -30.42 32.75
CA ASP A 498 -6.68 -30.94 33.91
C ASP A 498 -7.90 -30.10 34.31
N GLY A 499 -8.11 -28.94 33.67
CA GLY A 499 -9.25 -28.06 33.89
C GLY A 499 -9.13 -27.15 35.12
N LYS A 500 -8.07 -27.26 35.92
CA LYS A 500 -7.98 -26.57 37.22
C LYS A 500 -7.41 -25.16 37.14
N LYS A 501 -6.72 -24.83 36.06
CA LYS A 501 -5.94 -23.60 35.94
C LYS A 501 -6.15 -22.91 34.60
N ILE A 502 -6.05 -21.59 34.59
CA ILE A 502 -6.05 -20.77 33.38
C ILE A 502 -4.81 -19.89 33.42
N ALA A 503 -3.91 -20.08 32.46
CA ALA A 503 -2.74 -19.21 32.28
C ALA A 503 -3.10 -18.01 31.40
N TYR A 504 -2.55 -16.85 31.70
CA TYR A 504 -2.70 -15.64 30.88
C TYR A 504 -1.56 -14.67 31.16
N THR A 505 -1.39 -13.66 30.32
CA THR A 505 -0.36 -12.63 30.51
C THR A 505 -0.96 -11.32 31.03
N ILE A 506 -0.20 -10.61 31.85
CA ILE A 506 -0.42 -9.19 32.18
C ILE A 506 0.94 -8.50 32.06
N ASN A 507 1.08 -7.56 31.12
CA ASN A 507 2.37 -6.96 30.79
C ASN A 507 3.40 -8.07 30.45
N GLU A 508 4.55 -8.11 31.12
CA GLU A 508 5.57 -9.14 30.97
C GLU A 508 5.40 -10.32 31.93
N ALA A 509 4.36 -10.32 32.77
CA ALA A 509 4.12 -11.37 33.76
C ALA A 509 3.26 -12.51 33.20
N ILE A 510 3.56 -13.74 33.63
CA ILE A 510 2.70 -14.90 33.41
C ILE A 510 1.93 -15.18 34.69
N MET A 511 0.61 -15.11 34.57
CA MET A 511 -0.33 -15.34 35.65
C MET A 511 -1.00 -16.70 35.48
N VAL A 512 -1.37 -17.31 36.59
CA VAL A 512 -2.18 -18.51 36.65
C VAL A 512 -3.36 -18.26 37.57
N TYR A 513 -4.57 -18.40 37.04
CA TYR A 513 -5.82 -18.40 37.80
C TYR A 513 -6.19 -19.82 38.17
N ASP A 514 -6.44 -20.07 39.45
CA ASP A 514 -6.94 -21.32 40.00
C ASP A 514 -8.47 -21.31 40.00
N VAL A 515 -9.07 -22.20 39.21
CA VAL A 515 -10.51 -22.20 38.93
C VAL A 515 -11.33 -22.58 40.17
N GLU A 516 -10.80 -23.47 41.01
CA GLU A 516 -11.49 -23.93 42.22
C GLU A 516 -11.39 -22.92 43.36
N LYS A 517 -10.21 -22.31 43.53
CA LYS A 517 -9.97 -21.33 44.61
C LYS A 517 -10.46 -19.93 44.28
N ASP A 518 -10.69 -19.64 43.01
CA ASP A 518 -11.00 -18.30 42.54
C ASP A 518 -9.90 -17.28 42.88
N GLU A 519 -8.65 -17.67 42.63
CA GLU A 519 -7.47 -16.87 42.97
C GLU A 519 -6.46 -16.87 41.82
N SER A 520 -5.81 -15.73 41.60
CA SER A 520 -4.72 -15.61 40.63
C SER A 520 -3.38 -15.43 41.33
N SER A 521 -2.35 -16.13 40.85
CA SER A 521 -0.97 -15.98 41.28
C SER A 521 -0.04 -15.76 40.09
N SER A 522 1.00 -14.95 40.26
CA SER A 522 2.07 -14.85 39.29
C SER A 522 2.98 -16.08 39.38
N ILE A 523 3.37 -16.64 38.24
CA ILE A 523 4.41 -17.68 38.17
C ILE A 523 5.72 -17.15 37.56
N ILE A 524 5.62 -16.04 36.81
CA ILE A 524 6.75 -15.23 36.35
C ILE A 524 6.35 -13.77 36.52
N GLU A 525 7.09 -13.02 37.34
CA GLU A 525 6.91 -11.58 37.47
C GLU A 525 7.63 -10.81 36.35
N ALA A 526 7.17 -9.58 36.10
CA ALA A 526 7.84 -8.67 35.18
C ALA A 526 9.24 -8.32 35.70
N GLY A 527 10.26 -8.62 34.89
CA GLY A 527 11.68 -8.41 35.25
C GLY A 527 12.37 -9.61 35.91
N ASP A 528 11.63 -10.64 36.33
CA ASP A 528 12.19 -11.87 36.93
C ASP A 528 12.60 -12.92 35.88
N ASN A 529 12.69 -12.51 34.62
CA ASN A 529 13.04 -13.37 33.49
C ASN A 529 13.91 -12.60 32.48
N PRO A 530 14.69 -13.29 31.61
CA PRO A 530 15.63 -12.63 30.70
C PRO A 530 14.96 -11.96 29.50
N TYR A 531 13.63 -11.99 29.40
CA TYR A 531 12.89 -11.43 28.28
C TYR A 531 12.33 -10.05 28.63
N SER A 532 12.50 -9.12 27.69
CA SER A 532 11.85 -7.80 27.74
C SER A 532 10.38 -7.84 27.32
N SER A 533 9.93 -8.92 26.71
CA SER A 533 8.50 -9.19 26.47
C SER A 533 8.21 -10.69 26.44
N VAL A 534 7.07 -11.08 26.98
CA VAL A 534 6.51 -12.44 26.93
C VAL A 534 5.25 -12.38 26.08
N TYR A 535 5.17 -13.23 25.06
CA TYR A 535 4.04 -13.23 24.12
C TYR A 535 2.88 -14.08 24.64
N TRP A 536 1.68 -13.72 24.20
CA TRP A 536 0.45 -14.48 24.44
C TRP A 536 0.44 -15.81 23.64
N ASN A 537 -0.54 -16.67 23.92
CA ASN A 537 -0.71 -18.03 23.34
C ASN A 537 0.38 -19.03 23.70
N MET A 538 0.54 -19.19 25.01
CA MET A 538 1.36 -20.22 25.64
C MET A 538 0.77 -21.62 25.41
N GLY A 539 1.59 -22.67 25.52
CA GLY A 539 1.13 -24.06 25.49
C GLY A 539 1.27 -24.73 26.85
N TRP A 540 0.21 -25.37 27.34
CA TRP A 540 0.31 -26.23 28.52
C TRP A 540 0.90 -27.59 28.18
N SER A 541 1.68 -28.14 29.11
CA SER A 541 2.00 -29.56 29.10
C SER A 541 0.75 -30.41 29.34
N PRO A 542 0.59 -31.60 28.71
CA PRO A 542 -0.51 -32.53 28.92
C PRO A 542 -0.70 -32.94 30.38
N ASP A 543 0.37 -32.95 31.16
CA ASP A 543 0.33 -33.23 32.60
C ASP A 543 -0.06 -32.00 33.46
N SER A 544 -0.33 -30.85 32.85
CA SER A 544 -0.72 -29.58 33.50
C SER A 544 0.32 -29.01 34.46
N THR A 545 1.59 -29.44 34.37
CA THR A 545 2.65 -28.99 35.28
C THR A 545 3.49 -27.82 34.74
N ARG A 546 3.53 -27.61 33.43
CA ARG A 546 4.39 -26.62 32.78
C ARG A 546 3.66 -25.82 31.71
N LEU A 547 4.13 -24.61 31.51
CA LEU A 547 3.78 -23.73 30.41
C LEU A 547 4.99 -23.53 29.51
N ILE A 548 4.77 -23.54 28.20
CA ILE A 548 5.74 -23.14 27.19
C ILE A 548 5.32 -21.84 26.54
N PHE A 549 6.27 -20.96 26.29
CA PHE A 549 5.99 -19.62 25.77
C PHE A 549 7.14 -19.08 24.94
N LYS A 550 6.81 -18.07 24.14
CA LYS A 550 7.76 -17.25 23.39
C LYS A 550 8.11 -16.00 24.21
N GLY A 551 9.40 -15.74 24.35
CA GLY A 551 9.93 -14.51 24.93
C GLY A 551 10.90 -13.80 23.98
N VAL A 552 10.95 -12.46 24.04
CA VAL A 552 11.90 -11.65 23.26
C VAL A 552 12.79 -10.85 24.20
N LYS A 553 14.09 -10.92 23.99
CA LYS A 553 15.12 -10.19 24.74
C LYS A 553 15.31 -8.78 24.21
N SER A 554 15.93 -7.92 25.01
CA SER A 554 16.22 -6.52 24.66
C SER A 554 17.16 -6.35 23.45
N ASN A 555 17.95 -7.36 23.13
CA ASN A 555 18.81 -7.40 21.94
C ASN A 555 18.09 -7.88 20.66
N GLY A 556 16.77 -8.11 20.72
CA GLY A 556 15.94 -8.58 19.61
C GLY A 556 15.91 -10.09 19.41
N GLU A 557 16.65 -10.88 20.19
CA GLU A 557 16.59 -12.34 20.10
C GLU A 557 15.27 -12.87 20.66
N SER A 558 14.64 -13.77 19.90
CA SER A 558 13.44 -14.50 20.32
C SER A 558 13.84 -15.89 20.85
N GLY A 559 13.20 -16.35 21.91
CA GLY A 559 13.45 -17.65 22.49
C GLY A 559 12.17 -18.38 22.89
N ILE A 560 12.25 -19.70 22.88
CA ILE A 560 11.23 -20.58 23.42
C ILE A 560 11.69 -20.99 24.82
N ALA A 561 10.84 -20.79 25.82
CA ALA A 561 11.13 -21.20 27.19
C ALA A 561 9.92 -21.88 27.84
N SER A 562 10.19 -22.71 28.84
CA SER A 562 9.16 -23.28 29.70
C SER A 562 9.37 -22.95 31.17
N VAL A 563 8.28 -22.99 31.93
CA VAL A 563 8.25 -22.73 33.37
C VAL A 563 7.21 -23.63 34.04
N SER A 564 7.49 -24.02 35.27
CA SER A 564 6.57 -24.70 36.17
C SER A 564 5.39 -23.80 36.51
N ALA A 565 4.20 -24.39 36.52
CA ALA A 565 2.98 -23.74 36.98
C ALA A 565 2.83 -23.78 38.51
N ALA A 566 3.76 -24.40 39.24
CA ALA A 566 3.81 -24.35 40.71
C ALA A 566 4.46 -23.02 41.14
N GLY A 567 3.63 -22.05 41.56
CA GLY A 567 3.97 -20.63 41.78
C GLY A 567 4.90 -20.30 42.96
N ASP A 568 5.83 -21.19 43.30
CA ASP A 568 6.70 -21.02 44.47
C ASP A 568 7.99 -20.29 44.07
N LYS A 569 8.58 -20.67 42.92
CA LYS A 569 9.65 -19.98 42.16
C LYS A 569 9.68 -20.47 40.70
N PRO A 570 9.91 -19.57 39.71
CA PRO A 570 10.03 -19.99 38.32
C PRO A 570 11.30 -20.84 38.08
N ASP A 571 11.14 -22.03 37.52
CA ASP A 571 12.23 -22.89 37.04
C ASP A 571 12.43 -22.71 35.53
N LEU A 572 12.70 -21.47 35.12
CA LEU A 572 12.78 -21.12 33.71
C LEU A 572 13.80 -21.98 32.95
N LYS A 573 13.33 -22.73 31.95
CA LYS A 573 14.15 -23.54 31.03
C LYS A 573 14.07 -22.98 29.61
N VAL A 574 15.18 -22.48 29.07
CA VAL A 574 15.26 -22.04 27.68
C VAL A 574 15.55 -23.23 26.76
N HIS A 575 14.68 -23.43 25.77
CA HIS A 575 14.77 -24.53 24.82
C HIS A 575 15.49 -24.17 23.53
N PHE A 576 15.23 -22.97 23.02
CA PHE A 576 15.74 -22.50 21.74
C PHE A 576 15.87 -20.97 21.76
N THR A 577 16.86 -20.42 21.05
CA THR A 577 17.04 -18.97 20.90
C THR A 577 17.54 -18.69 19.48
N THR A 578 16.97 -17.67 18.85
CA THR A 578 17.32 -17.26 17.48
C THR A 578 17.11 -15.76 17.29
N LYS A 579 17.76 -15.20 16.27
CA LYS A 579 17.48 -13.86 15.75
C LYS A 579 16.33 -13.85 14.74
N ASN A 580 15.87 -15.01 14.30
CA ASN A 580 14.74 -15.12 13.38
C ASN A 580 13.42 -14.93 14.14
N THR A 581 12.41 -14.41 13.45
CA THR A 581 11.06 -14.33 13.98
C THR A 581 10.32 -15.66 13.77
N PHE A 582 9.53 -16.03 14.77
CA PHE A 582 8.61 -17.16 14.72
C PHE A 582 7.24 -16.74 15.28
N GLU A 583 6.18 -17.43 14.89
CA GLU A 583 4.80 -17.15 15.32
C GLU A 583 4.63 -17.44 16.82
N ASN A 584 3.56 -16.91 17.41
CA ASN A 584 3.39 -16.94 18.87
C ASN A 584 2.81 -18.26 19.38
N ASP A 585 1.94 -18.89 18.58
CA ASP A 585 1.23 -20.11 18.97
C ASP A 585 2.17 -21.32 19.04
N MET A 586 2.04 -22.05 20.14
CA MET A 586 2.82 -23.25 20.42
C MET A 586 1.91 -24.34 20.98
N ALA A 587 2.03 -25.57 20.46
CA ALA A 587 1.20 -26.68 20.90
C ALA A 587 2.04 -27.90 21.29
N TRP A 588 1.85 -28.38 22.52
CA TRP A 588 2.37 -29.68 22.93
C TRP A 588 1.54 -30.81 22.33
N SER A 589 2.22 -31.86 21.88
CA SER A 589 1.56 -33.12 21.55
C SER A 589 0.97 -33.76 22.83
N PRO A 590 -0.15 -34.49 22.73
CA PRO A 590 -0.79 -35.11 23.91
C PRO A 590 0.10 -36.10 24.68
N ASP A 591 1.09 -36.69 24.01
CA ASP A 591 2.08 -37.59 24.63
C ASP A 591 3.27 -36.84 25.29
N GLY A 592 3.33 -35.51 25.14
CA GLY A 592 4.37 -34.64 25.68
C GLY A 592 5.76 -34.80 25.06
N THR A 593 5.87 -35.48 23.92
CA THR A 593 7.16 -35.72 23.26
C THR A 593 7.54 -34.63 22.25
N ARG A 594 6.58 -33.81 21.81
CA ARG A 594 6.77 -32.79 20.79
C ARG A 594 6.11 -31.46 21.16
N VAL A 595 6.75 -30.37 20.77
CA VAL A 595 6.13 -29.05 20.69
C VAL A 595 6.21 -28.58 19.25
N VAL A 596 5.07 -28.18 18.68
CA VAL A 596 4.97 -27.62 17.33
C VAL A 596 4.69 -26.13 17.38
N PHE A 597 5.29 -25.38 16.45
CA PHE A 597 5.15 -23.93 16.33
C PHE A 597 5.51 -23.46 14.91
N GLY A 598 5.06 -22.27 14.51
CA GLY A 598 5.39 -21.69 13.21
C GLY A 598 6.70 -20.90 13.26
N MET A 599 7.66 -21.14 12.34
CA MET A 599 8.90 -20.36 12.22
C MET A 599 9.25 -20.10 10.75
N LYS A 600 9.83 -18.93 10.44
CA LYS A 600 10.45 -18.66 9.14
C LYS A 600 11.97 -18.76 9.27
N ALA A 601 12.54 -19.88 8.83
CA ALA A 601 14.00 -19.99 8.72
C ALA A 601 14.52 -19.23 7.48
N PRO A 602 15.83 -18.88 7.41
CA PRO A 602 16.40 -18.15 6.27
C PRO A 602 16.20 -18.85 4.92
N GLU A 603 16.15 -20.18 4.92
CA GLU A 603 15.88 -21.02 3.77
C GLU A 603 14.39 -21.08 3.35
N ASP A 604 13.48 -20.62 4.21
CA ASP A 604 12.05 -20.69 3.95
C ASP A 604 11.51 -19.41 3.29
N GLN A 605 10.70 -19.62 2.25
CA GLN A 605 9.97 -18.53 1.61
C GLN A 605 8.91 -17.93 2.55
N TYR A 606 8.23 -18.77 3.33
CA TYR A 606 7.13 -18.43 4.23
C TYR A 606 7.29 -19.15 5.57
N VAL A 607 6.54 -18.72 6.59
CA VAL A 607 6.49 -19.43 7.89
C VAL A 607 6.05 -20.88 7.67
N ALA A 608 6.85 -21.82 8.19
CA ALA A 608 6.60 -23.25 8.16
C ALA A 608 6.44 -23.81 9.58
N LEU A 609 5.90 -25.02 9.70
CA LEU A 609 5.77 -25.73 10.97
C LEU A 609 7.12 -26.35 11.38
N TYR A 610 7.56 -26.05 12.58
CA TYR A 610 8.73 -26.63 13.21
C TYR A 610 8.34 -27.36 14.48
N GLU A 611 9.13 -28.37 14.83
CA GLU A 611 8.93 -29.17 16.02
C GLU A 611 10.24 -29.42 16.77
N PHE A 612 10.15 -29.57 18.08
CA PHE A 612 11.26 -30.02 18.92
C PHE A 612 10.75 -30.87 20.08
N ASN A 613 11.65 -31.63 20.71
CA ASN A 613 11.34 -32.41 21.90
C ASN A 613 11.75 -31.62 23.17
N PRO A 614 10.80 -31.23 24.04
CA PRO A 614 11.08 -30.39 25.21
C PRO A 614 11.82 -31.13 26.33
N GLN A 615 11.81 -32.46 26.32
CA GLN A 615 12.44 -33.30 27.34
C GLN A 615 13.96 -33.40 27.12
N ILE A 616 14.38 -33.65 25.87
CA ILE A 616 15.79 -33.81 25.50
C ILE A 616 16.44 -32.52 24.97
N ASN A 617 15.64 -31.49 24.68
CA ASN A 617 16.11 -30.15 24.31
C ASN A 617 16.90 -30.07 22.99
N GLU A 618 16.52 -30.88 22.01
CA GLU A 618 17.12 -30.83 20.68
C GLU A 618 16.71 -29.54 19.93
N PRO A 619 17.56 -29.04 19.01
CA PRO A 619 17.20 -27.92 18.15
C PRO A 619 15.92 -28.20 17.35
N PRO A 620 15.06 -27.19 17.11
CA PRO A 620 13.88 -27.36 16.29
C PRO A 620 14.21 -27.87 14.89
N THR A 621 13.42 -28.83 14.43
CA THR A 621 13.48 -29.38 13.08
C THR A 621 12.18 -29.11 12.36
N ARG A 622 12.25 -29.02 11.03
CA ARG A 622 11.07 -28.76 10.22
C ARG A 622 10.18 -30.00 10.16
N VAL A 623 8.88 -29.83 10.41
CA VAL A 623 7.90 -30.92 10.24
C VAL A 623 7.91 -31.37 8.78
N LYS A 624 7.98 -32.67 8.53
CA LYS A 624 8.03 -33.21 7.16
C LYS A 624 6.65 -33.11 6.49
N GLY A 625 6.58 -33.30 5.17
CA GLY A 625 5.29 -33.45 4.48
C GLY A 625 4.40 -32.22 4.36
N GLN A 626 4.85 -31.05 4.82
CA GLN A 626 4.08 -29.80 4.77
C GLN A 626 3.83 -29.32 3.34
N ASP A 627 2.63 -28.79 3.10
CA ASP A 627 2.29 -28.06 1.89
C ASP A 627 2.51 -26.56 2.11
N LEU A 628 3.59 -26.00 1.56
CA LEU A 628 3.83 -24.54 1.62
C LEU A 628 3.08 -23.75 0.54
N THR A 629 2.32 -24.42 -0.32
CA THR A 629 1.58 -23.72 -1.38
C THR A 629 0.33 -23.03 -0.86
N VAL A 630 -0.11 -23.30 0.37
CA VAL A 630 -1.36 -22.75 0.95
C VAL A 630 -1.18 -21.45 1.73
N GLY A 631 0.05 -20.96 1.91
CA GLY A 631 0.35 -19.67 2.56
C GLY A 631 1.13 -19.81 3.86
N PRO A 632 1.55 -18.70 4.49
CA PRO A 632 2.30 -18.74 5.75
C PRO A 632 1.42 -19.24 6.89
N LEU A 633 1.94 -20.19 7.66
CA LEU A 633 1.30 -20.69 8.88
C LEU A 633 1.28 -19.58 9.95
N CYS A 634 0.22 -19.55 10.76
CA CYS A 634 0.13 -18.67 11.93
C CYS A 634 -0.06 -19.46 13.23
N ASP A 635 -1.05 -20.35 13.27
CA ASP A 635 -1.48 -20.98 14.51
C ASP A 635 -1.58 -22.51 14.38
N VAL A 636 -1.45 -23.23 15.50
CA VAL A 636 -1.48 -24.70 15.54
C VAL A 636 -2.02 -25.23 16.86
N CYS A 637 -2.81 -26.31 16.81
CA CYS A 637 -3.15 -27.14 17.96
C CYS A 637 -3.26 -28.63 17.58
N TRP A 638 -3.23 -29.49 18.60
CA TRP A 638 -3.36 -30.95 18.44
C TRP A 638 -4.78 -31.43 18.70
N THR A 639 -5.20 -32.49 18.00
CA THR A 639 -6.34 -33.28 18.47
C THR A 639 -5.96 -34.07 19.74
N PRO A 640 -6.91 -34.33 20.66
CA PRO A 640 -6.63 -35.03 21.92
C PRO A 640 -5.99 -36.41 21.75
N ASP A 641 -6.23 -37.09 20.62
CA ASP A 641 -5.65 -38.39 20.29
C ASP A 641 -4.22 -38.33 19.72
N GLY A 642 -3.69 -37.12 19.47
CA GLY A 642 -2.34 -36.88 18.94
C GLY A 642 -2.13 -37.30 17.49
N LYS A 643 -3.19 -37.71 16.77
CA LYS A 643 -3.07 -38.21 15.39
C LYS A 643 -3.12 -37.12 14.35
N THR A 644 -3.76 -36.00 14.66
CA THR A 644 -3.93 -34.87 13.74
C THR A 644 -3.65 -33.55 14.42
N MET A 645 -3.32 -32.56 13.60
CA MET A 645 -3.22 -31.16 13.99
C MET A 645 -4.31 -30.38 13.29
N VAL A 646 -4.70 -29.26 13.89
CA VAL A 646 -5.45 -28.20 13.23
C VAL A 646 -4.57 -26.96 13.22
N ILE A 647 -4.46 -26.34 12.06
CA ILE A 647 -3.60 -25.18 11.84
C ILE A 647 -4.37 -24.10 11.11
N THR A 648 -3.88 -22.88 11.23
CA THR A 648 -4.36 -21.75 10.45
C THR A 648 -3.25 -21.26 9.54
N CYS A 649 -3.56 -21.05 8.26
CA CYS A 649 -2.68 -20.40 7.30
C CYS A 649 -3.29 -19.07 6.87
N ARG A 650 -2.46 -18.02 6.76
CA ARG A 650 -2.89 -16.76 6.16
C ARG A 650 -2.98 -16.93 4.65
N GLY A 651 -3.99 -16.34 4.02
CA GLY A 651 -4.09 -16.31 2.58
C GLY A 651 -2.94 -15.54 1.93
N LYS A 652 -2.61 -15.90 0.68
CA LYS A 652 -1.41 -15.45 -0.03
C LYS A 652 -1.48 -14.04 -0.60
#